data_AF-A0A1B0C687-F1
#
_entry.id   AF-A0A1B0C687-F1
#
_cell.length_a   1.000
_cell.length_b   1.000
_cell.length_c   1.000
_cell.angle_alpha   90.00
_cell.angle_beta   90.00
_cell.angle_gamma   90.00
#
_symmetry.space_group_name_H-M   'P 1'
#
loop_
_entity.id
_entity.type
_entity.pdbx_description
1 polymer ?
#
loop_
_entity_poly.entity_id
_entity_poly.type
_entity_poly.pdbx_seq_one_letter_code
_entity_poly.pdbx_strand_id
1 'polypeptide(L)'
;MILAKILNEVVDVNCSLIDFHKFPKLKSVHMSCIFVDNSIKGFLLLNLTTSHFKDLKQLRIKLNNSLLKFIARKWCNSLEPLDLNGCYNLPDDRIKQCCVLKDKLHDLNLANCYRLFNDELLQGLEEKTKLRSLDLSTIGGMTDEYICMLIQRFPNLSVLNLKIPEIVKGLSRLRKLNVNECTKLTALTINYAVKHTTTLRLNMQFISNFDAEENITNTLPNKFTKFPMDDDEIVLPVLPNEVWITIFTYLPFGDLQQANAVCKHWCELTRVPVLRRKSKLVITPYNLMDICKIIKCQLLFCKYLSCESVELRDLEVQENLVIVLEYLGSRIRQLKLNKSPVFSVLNDHLPELEELILTHLPRIQNGNNTISADLYKFPKLKSVHMSCANVTYYIKIHLLLNLTLVPCKNIERLSLELNSDQEDLIMYTLDMYAHSLRHVEIIVRSKPSTIVKWQEIFKKFTQLKVLKITGNCGYKWLKVALENLPKESRLQKIDLNGCLELNDDFMKFILNKWSQSVESLDLMVCHCLTDESIKQLKLVKDKLYHLNLAYCCRVTAQGLLKGIAESANDKMLNLNLSHITGLSEEFIFLLTERLPNLTSLNLENCREAVTDRSVNFIFSNLRHLRHLSLNDCVRITDDGLIGTEYSMSAVSSLKRLETLSLRGCRNISNRSLLKALKFQQLRRLTLGYCYKISSRGIEGLVEYCPALEELTITSCFMISDDCVLQIVLGLPRLRKLNVSNCVNLTMRSIDYVMTYCKTLRELCMNGIDALEVEQVQQKLLKQKPQILKVEFLLESLGSKVDNKHENAINEDEFDAFNMISNDPNGENEIETPQMSLKKYENQINQVRDQHRGIADHYDRLERLISTGPHSQDFIEPKVQGLWRTAQANNFTDNEFSSIKIKLHHFEARLLKLRHLLVEHALQKERYVNEKHQDKSQRFEDMEDNIKKQARKMENIQESIEKSIFKHAEL
;
A
#
# COMPACT_ATOMS: atom_id res chain seq x y z
N MET A 1 -0.13 -36.40 0.57
CA MET A 1 1.10 -35.61 0.82
C MET A 1 2.37 -36.43 0.64
N ILE A 2 2.56 -37.58 1.31
CA ILE A 2 3.77 -38.43 1.13
C ILE A 2 3.88 -38.98 -0.31
N LEU A 3 2.77 -39.43 -0.90
CA LEU A 3 2.72 -39.90 -2.30
C LEU A 3 3.08 -38.82 -3.35
N ALA A 4 2.79 -37.55 -3.08
CA ALA A 4 3.15 -36.44 -3.96
C ALA A 4 4.63 -36.05 -3.84
N LYS A 5 5.27 -36.40 -2.72
CA LYS A 5 6.70 -36.20 -2.47
C LYS A 5 7.54 -37.28 -3.18
N ILE A 6 7.09 -38.53 -3.17
CA ILE A 6 7.79 -39.65 -3.85
C ILE A 6 7.76 -39.50 -5.38
N LEU A 7 6.66 -39.00 -5.95
CA LEU A 7 6.50 -38.86 -7.41
C LEU A 7 7.23 -37.65 -8.02
N ASN A 8 7.66 -36.67 -7.21
CA ASN A 8 8.33 -35.46 -7.69
C ASN A 8 9.85 -35.49 -7.49
N GLU A 9 10.41 -36.47 -6.78
CA GLU A 9 11.84 -36.47 -6.40
C GLU A 9 12.73 -37.54 -7.06
N VAL A 10 12.24 -38.40 -7.96
CA VAL A 10 13.15 -39.35 -8.63
C VAL A 10 12.92 -39.44 -10.13
N VAL A 11 13.86 -38.83 -10.87
CA VAL A 11 14.18 -39.22 -12.25
C VAL A 11 14.80 -40.60 -12.15
N ASP A 12 14.20 -41.59 -12.81
CA ASP A 12 14.55 -43.02 -12.84
C ASP A 12 14.30 -43.85 -11.56
N VAL A 13 13.05 -44.28 -11.35
CA VAL A 13 12.78 -45.56 -10.65
C VAL A 13 11.72 -46.36 -11.39
N ASN A 14 12.05 -47.62 -11.68
CA ASN A 14 11.11 -48.68 -12.05
C ASN A 14 9.91 -48.69 -11.09
N CYS A 15 8.71 -48.39 -11.61
CA CYS A 15 7.47 -48.25 -10.83
C CYS A 15 6.88 -49.56 -10.26
N SER A 16 7.72 -50.56 -9.99
CA SER A 16 7.35 -51.85 -9.39
C SER A 16 7.33 -51.86 -7.85
N LEU A 17 7.63 -50.74 -7.17
CA LEU A 17 7.92 -50.73 -5.72
C LEU A 17 6.90 -49.99 -4.81
N ILE A 18 5.81 -49.42 -5.33
CA ILE A 18 4.79 -48.79 -4.46
C ILE A 18 3.76 -49.83 -4.03
N ASP A 19 3.93 -50.35 -2.80
CA ASP A 19 2.98 -51.24 -2.14
C ASP A 19 1.88 -50.45 -1.40
N PHE A 20 0.69 -50.39 -1.99
CA PHE A 20 -0.47 -49.68 -1.43
C PHE A 20 -1.11 -50.41 -0.24
N HIS A 21 -0.71 -51.64 0.09
CA HIS A 21 -1.20 -52.35 1.29
C HIS A 21 -0.87 -51.61 2.60
N LYS A 22 0.14 -50.72 2.59
CA LYS A 22 0.51 -49.89 3.74
C LYS A 22 -0.41 -48.67 3.99
N PHE A 23 -1.38 -48.39 3.10
CA PHE A 23 -2.25 -47.21 3.20
C PHE A 23 -3.77 -47.54 3.20
N PRO A 24 -4.29 -48.31 4.16
CA PRO A 24 -5.68 -48.80 4.15
C PRO A 24 -6.76 -47.73 4.38
N LYS A 25 -6.39 -46.47 4.72
CA LYS A 25 -7.33 -45.36 5.02
C LYS A 25 -7.37 -44.27 3.93
N LEU A 26 -6.79 -44.50 2.74
CA LEU A 26 -6.73 -43.49 1.67
C LEU A 26 -8.14 -43.21 1.10
N LYS A 27 -8.63 -41.96 1.20
CA LYS A 27 -9.99 -41.55 0.76
C LYS A 27 -10.04 -40.77 -0.56
N SER A 28 -8.90 -40.22 -1.02
CA SER A 28 -8.79 -39.47 -2.29
C SER A 28 -7.41 -39.64 -2.93
N VAL A 29 -7.37 -39.63 -4.27
CA VAL A 29 -6.12 -39.65 -5.06
C VAL A 29 -6.16 -38.55 -6.10
N HIS A 30 -5.10 -37.74 -6.13
CA HIS A 30 -4.91 -36.64 -7.09
C HIS A 30 -3.56 -36.82 -7.77
N MET A 31 -3.53 -37.05 -9.08
CA MET A 31 -2.29 -37.10 -9.87
C MET A 31 -2.35 -36.07 -10.99
N SER A 32 -1.45 -35.09 -10.94
CA SER A 32 -1.32 -34.04 -11.94
C SER A 32 0.12 -34.00 -12.45
N CYS A 33 0.52 -34.96 -13.27
CA CYS A 33 1.79 -34.92 -14.01
C CYS A 33 1.55 -35.24 -15.49
N ILE A 34 2.04 -34.37 -16.37
CA ILE A 34 1.79 -34.37 -17.81
C ILE A 34 2.70 -35.37 -18.58
N PHE A 35 3.66 -36.05 -17.91
CA PHE A 35 4.59 -36.98 -18.55
C PHE A 35 4.81 -38.26 -17.73
N VAL A 36 3.87 -39.19 -17.75
CA VAL A 36 4.06 -40.58 -17.24
C VAL A 36 3.53 -41.56 -18.29
N ASP A 37 4.35 -42.56 -18.63
CA ASP A 37 4.07 -43.61 -19.62
C ASP A 37 2.79 -44.40 -19.29
N ASN A 38 2.06 -44.83 -20.33
CA ASN A 38 0.74 -45.47 -20.22
C ASN A 38 0.79 -46.85 -19.55
N SER A 39 1.92 -47.54 -19.63
CA SER A 39 2.19 -48.83 -18.98
C SER A 39 2.21 -48.72 -17.44
N ILE A 40 2.89 -47.69 -16.92
CA ILE A 40 3.02 -47.37 -15.48
C ILE A 40 1.68 -46.94 -14.88
N LYS A 41 0.89 -46.16 -15.62
CA LYS A 41 -0.49 -45.78 -15.22
C LYS A 41 -1.39 -47.00 -15.09
N GLY A 42 -1.26 -47.99 -15.97
CA GLY A 42 -1.98 -49.27 -15.89
C GLY A 42 -1.59 -50.09 -14.66
N PHE A 43 -0.29 -50.17 -14.35
CA PHE A 43 0.24 -50.94 -13.21
C PHE A 43 -0.17 -50.34 -11.85
N LEU A 44 -0.11 -49.00 -11.70
CA LEU A 44 -0.53 -48.30 -10.48
C LEU A 44 -2.04 -48.46 -10.19
N LEU A 45 -2.88 -48.47 -11.23
CA LEU A 45 -4.31 -48.72 -11.06
C LEU A 45 -4.63 -50.19 -10.78
N LEU A 46 -3.87 -51.16 -11.31
CA LEU A 46 -4.01 -52.56 -10.90
C LEU A 46 -3.72 -52.74 -9.39
N ASN A 47 -2.69 -52.08 -8.85
CA ASN A 47 -2.38 -52.11 -7.42
C ASN A 47 -3.42 -51.43 -6.52
N LEU A 48 -4.08 -50.36 -6.99
CA LEU A 48 -5.21 -49.73 -6.28
C LEU A 48 -6.48 -50.60 -6.26
N THR A 49 -6.49 -51.72 -6.99
CA THR A 49 -7.70 -52.54 -7.17
C THR A 49 -7.66 -53.87 -6.41
N THR A 50 -6.64 -54.08 -5.56
CA THR A 50 -6.70 -55.10 -4.51
C THR A 50 -7.86 -54.78 -3.54
N SER A 51 -8.39 -55.79 -2.84
CA SER A 51 -9.68 -55.80 -2.13
C SER A 51 -9.96 -54.68 -1.11
N HIS A 52 -8.98 -53.80 -0.84
CA HIS A 52 -8.94 -52.85 0.27
C HIS A 52 -9.40 -51.41 -0.09
N PHE A 53 -9.63 -51.06 -1.37
CA PHE A 53 -10.05 -49.71 -1.78
C PHE A 53 -11.53 -49.63 -2.22
N LYS A 54 -12.45 -50.15 -1.41
CA LYS A 54 -13.90 -50.01 -1.65
C LYS A 54 -14.45 -48.60 -1.34
N ASP A 55 -13.68 -47.77 -0.61
CA ASP A 55 -14.14 -46.50 -0.02
C ASP A 55 -13.53 -45.23 -0.68
N LEU A 56 -12.94 -45.34 -1.87
CA LEU A 56 -12.36 -44.19 -2.56
C LEU A 56 -13.47 -43.23 -3.02
N LYS A 57 -13.46 -41.99 -2.51
CA LYS A 57 -14.52 -40.99 -2.76
C LYS A 57 -14.21 -40.02 -3.89
N GLN A 58 -12.94 -39.73 -4.15
CA GLN A 58 -12.55 -38.70 -5.13
C GLN A 58 -11.39 -39.17 -6.01
N LEU A 59 -11.55 -39.03 -7.33
CA LEU A 59 -10.53 -39.35 -8.32
C LEU A 59 -10.34 -38.19 -9.30
N ARG A 60 -9.14 -37.60 -9.31
CA ARG A 60 -8.73 -36.58 -10.28
C ARG A 60 -7.44 -37.02 -10.96
N ILE A 61 -7.60 -37.80 -12.04
CA ILE A 61 -6.50 -38.34 -12.85
C ILE A 61 -6.93 -38.27 -14.32
N LYS A 62 -6.01 -37.87 -15.22
CA LYS A 62 -6.22 -37.94 -16.67
C LYS A 62 -6.22 -39.41 -17.12
N LEU A 63 -7.39 -39.97 -17.40
CA LEU A 63 -7.58 -41.39 -17.73
C LEU A 63 -7.49 -41.65 -19.24
N ASN A 64 -7.19 -42.89 -19.63
CA ASN A 64 -7.31 -43.35 -21.02
C ASN A 64 -8.48 -44.33 -21.17
N ASN A 65 -8.83 -44.66 -22.42
CA ASN A 65 -10.05 -45.39 -22.80
C ASN A 65 -10.20 -46.77 -22.11
N SER A 66 -9.10 -47.50 -21.92
CA SER A 66 -9.12 -48.87 -21.35
C SER A 66 -9.38 -48.88 -19.84
N LEU A 67 -8.92 -47.84 -19.16
CA LEU A 67 -8.97 -47.67 -17.70
C LEU A 67 -10.34 -47.20 -17.20
N LEU A 68 -11.06 -46.42 -18.01
CA LEU A 68 -12.42 -45.96 -17.69
C LEU A 68 -13.40 -47.14 -17.49
N LYS A 69 -13.31 -48.16 -18.36
CA LYS A 69 -14.12 -49.39 -18.31
C LYS A 69 -13.86 -50.20 -17.03
N PHE A 70 -12.64 -50.16 -16.52
CA PHE A 70 -12.25 -50.85 -15.29
C PHE A 70 -12.76 -50.13 -14.05
N ILE A 71 -12.65 -48.79 -14.01
CA ILE A 71 -13.16 -47.93 -12.93
C ILE A 71 -14.68 -48.03 -12.81
N ALA A 72 -15.39 -47.99 -13.94
CA ALA A 72 -16.84 -48.14 -14.00
C ALA A 72 -17.32 -49.48 -13.42
N ARG A 73 -16.54 -50.57 -13.57
CA ARG A 73 -16.89 -51.90 -13.04
C ARG A 73 -16.60 -52.06 -11.54
N LYS A 74 -15.53 -51.45 -11.01
CA LYS A 74 -15.10 -51.64 -9.61
C LYS A 74 -15.54 -50.56 -8.62
N TRP A 75 -15.67 -49.30 -9.06
CA TRP A 75 -15.89 -48.15 -8.18
C TRP A 75 -17.22 -47.43 -8.43
N CYS A 76 -18.20 -48.16 -8.97
CA CYS A 76 -19.53 -47.63 -9.32
C CYS A 76 -20.31 -47.00 -8.18
N ASN A 77 -20.00 -47.27 -6.91
CA ASN A 77 -20.84 -46.87 -5.77
C ASN A 77 -20.23 -45.80 -4.84
N SER A 78 -19.01 -45.31 -5.10
CA SER A 78 -18.25 -44.49 -4.13
C SER A 78 -17.77 -43.13 -4.64
N LEU A 79 -17.66 -42.91 -5.95
CA LEU A 79 -17.08 -41.69 -6.53
C LEU A 79 -18.04 -40.49 -6.47
N GLU A 80 -17.55 -39.36 -5.93
CA GLU A 80 -18.29 -38.10 -5.75
C GLU A 80 -17.91 -37.03 -6.81
N PRO A 81 -16.61 -36.71 -7.07
CA PRO A 81 -16.19 -36.00 -8.28
C PRO A 81 -15.41 -36.90 -9.27
N LEU A 82 -15.59 -36.67 -10.57
CA LEU A 82 -14.85 -37.31 -11.66
C LEU A 82 -14.33 -36.26 -12.65
N ASP A 83 -13.02 -36.27 -12.91
CA ASP A 83 -12.37 -35.39 -13.89
C ASP A 83 -11.80 -36.21 -15.06
N LEU A 84 -12.34 -35.97 -16.26
CA LEU A 84 -11.93 -36.62 -17.51
C LEU A 84 -11.27 -35.63 -18.48
N ASN A 85 -10.76 -34.49 -18.00
CA ASN A 85 -10.25 -33.44 -18.87
C ASN A 85 -9.12 -33.95 -19.81
N GLY A 86 -9.29 -33.74 -21.11
CA GLY A 86 -8.31 -34.09 -22.13
C GLY A 86 -8.29 -35.59 -22.49
N CYS A 87 -9.41 -36.29 -22.37
CA CYS A 87 -9.59 -37.64 -22.91
C CYS A 87 -9.96 -37.58 -24.40
N TYR A 88 -8.99 -37.29 -25.27
CA TYR A 88 -9.20 -36.93 -26.68
C TYR A 88 -9.92 -37.98 -27.55
N ASN A 89 -9.97 -39.26 -27.12
CA ASN A 89 -10.37 -40.40 -27.95
C ASN A 89 -11.50 -41.27 -27.37
N LEU A 90 -12.31 -40.75 -26.44
CA LEU A 90 -13.46 -41.48 -25.88
C LEU A 90 -14.55 -41.69 -26.96
N PRO A 91 -14.90 -42.94 -27.34
CA PRO A 91 -16.03 -43.21 -28.22
C PRO A 91 -17.36 -43.16 -27.46
N ASP A 92 -18.45 -42.78 -28.14
CA ASP A 92 -19.78 -42.51 -27.55
C ASP A 92 -20.34 -43.68 -26.72
N ASP A 93 -20.15 -44.93 -27.19
CA ASP A 93 -20.54 -46.18 -26.51
C ASP A 93 -19.91 -46.40 -25.12
N ARG A 94 -18.88 -45.63 -24.75
CA ARG A 94 -18.15 -45.76 -23.47
C ARG A 94 -18.55 -44.72 -22.44
N ILE A 95 -19.21 -43.62 -22.80
CA ILE A 95 -19.92 -42.77 -21.81
C ILE A 95 -21.05 -43.56 -21.16
N LYS A 96 -21.68 -44.49 -21.90
CA LYS A 96 -22.62 -45.49 -21.35
C LYS A 96 -22.04 -46.26 -20.15
N GLN A 97 -20.72 -46.31 -19.97
CA GLN A 97 -20.08 -46.94 -18.80
C GLN A 97 -19.91 -45.98 -17.62
N CYS A 98 -19.84 -44.66 -17.83
CA CYS A 98 -20.03 -43.68 -16.76
C CYS A 98 -21.45 -43.75 -16.18
N CYS A 99 -22.44 -44.23 -16.94
CA CYS A 99 -23.81 -44.47 -16.48
C CYS A 99 -23.89 -45.53 -15.37
N VAL A 100 -22.94 -46.47 -15.33
CA VAL A 100 -22.87 -47.53 -14.29
C VAL A 100 -22.49 -46.96 -12.92
N LEU A 101 -21.90 -45.75 -12.85
CA LEU A 101 -21.60 -45.06 -11.59
C LEU A 101 -22.92 -44.57 -10.95
N LYS A 102 -23.36 -45.12 -9.81
CA LYS A 102 -24.62 -44.75 -9.13
C LYS A 102 -24.67 -43.27 -8.68
N ASP A 103 -25.88 -42.78 -8.33
CA ASP A 103 -26.35 -41.42 -8.01
C ASP A 103 -25.54 -40.52 -7.04
N LYS A 104 -24.29 -40.84 -6.70
CA LYS A 104 -23.43 -40.04 -5.81
C LYS A 104 -22.49 -39.07 -6.56
N LEU A 105 -22.45 -39.12 -7.89
CA LEU A 105 -21.64 -38.19 -8.68
C LEU A 105 -22.22 -36.77 -8.61
N HIS A 106 -21.45 -35.85 -8.04
CA HIS A 106 -21.80 -34.44 -7.87
C HIS A 106 -21.05 -33.51 -8.84
N ASP A 107 -19.80 -33.81 -9.17
CA ASP A 107 -19.00 -32.97 -10.07
C ASP A 107 -18.42 -33.80 -11.23
N LEU A 108 -18.63 -33.32 -12.46
CA LEU A 108 -18.12 -33.96 -13.67
C LEU A 108 -17.40 -32.94 -14.56
N ASN A 109 -16.13 -33.19 -14.88
CA ASN A 109 -15.35 -32.36 -15.79
C ASN A 109 -15.06 -33.11 -17.10
N LEU A 110 -15.60 -32.63 -18.20
CA LEU A 110 -15.44 -33.19 -19.55
C LEU A 110 -14.71 -32.23 -20.51
N ALA A 111 -14.06 -31.17 -19.99
CA ALA A 111 -13.31 -30.26 -20.82
C ALA A 111 -12.27 -31.02 -21.70
N ASN A 112 -12.11 -30.62 -22.95
CA ASN A 112 -11.15 -31.14 -23.93
C ASN A 112 -11.43 -32.59 -24.35
N CYS A 113 -12.69 -33.01 -24.34
CA CYS A 113 -13.16 -34.28 -24.91
C CYS A 113 -13.84 -34.02 -26.27
N TYR A 114 -13.05 -33.95 -27.35
CA TYR A 114 -13.45 -33.37 -28.64
C TYR A 114 -14.35 -34.24 -29.55
N ARG A 115 -14.67 -35.48 -29.16
CA ARG A 115 -15.49 -36.42 -29.95
C ARG A 115 -16.91 -36.62 -29.42
N LEU A 116 -17.31 -35.90 -28.38
CA LEU A 116 -18.62 -36.07 -27.73
C LEU A 116 -19.71 -35.31 -28.46
N PHE A 117 -20.33 -35.94 -29.45
CA PHE A 117 -21.46 -35.39 -30.18
C PHE A 117 -22.62 -36.41 -30.14
N ASN A 118 -23.77 -36.01 -29.58
CA ASN A 118 -25.15 -36.55 -29.75
C ASN A 118 -25.93 -36.75 -28.43
N ASP A 119 -27.26 -36.91 -28.59
CA ASP A 119 -28.28 -37.27 -27.58
C ASP A 119 -27.91 -38.42 -26.64
N GLU A 120 -26.92 -39.25 -26.99
CA GLU A 120 -26.44 -40.34 -26.15
C GLU A 120 -25.73 -39.89 -24.87
N LEU A 121 -25.06 -38.71 -24.85
CA LEU A 121 -24.51 -38.15 -23.61
C LEU A 121 -25.64 -37.70 -22.66
N LEU A 122 -26.71 -37.12 -23.21
CA LEU A 122 -27.94 -36.81 -22.46
C LEU A 122 -28.61 -38.08 -21.94
N GLN A 123 -28.78 -39.09 -22.78
CA GLN A 123 -29.37 -40.38 -22.40
C GLN A 123 -28.53 -41.12 -21.35
N GLY A 124 -27.20 -40.98 -21.40
CA GLY A 124 -26.31 -41.56 -20.40
C GLY A 124 -26.27 -40.81 -19.06
N LEU A 125 -26.43 -39.49 -19.09
CA LEU A 125 -26.46 -38.68 -17.86
C LEU A 125 -27.88 -38.55 -17.28
N GLU A 126 -28.93 -38.92 -18.00
CA GLU A 126 -30.36 -38.84 -17.59
C GLU A 126 -30.64 -39.43 -16.19
N GLU A 127 -29.91 -40.46 -15.78
CA GLU A 127 -30.08 -41.09 -14.46
C GLU A 127 -29.37 -40.35 -13.31
N LYS A 128 -28.52 -39.34 -13.57
CA LYS A 128 -27.66 -38.68 -12.56
C LYS A 128 -28.28 -37.40 -11.98
N THR A 129 -29.38 -37.58 -11.26
CA THR A 129 -30.20 -36.49 -10.69
C THR A 129 -29.50 -35.61 -9.63
N LYS A 130 -28.35 -36.03 -9.07
CA LYS A 130 -27.61 -35.30 -8.02
C LYS A 130 -26.41 -34.48 -8.49
N LEU A 131 -26.19 -34.36 -9.80
CA LEU A 131 -25.09 -33.59 -10.35
C LEU A 131 -25.24 -32.09 -10.01
N ARG A 132 -24.19 -31.48 -9.46
CA ARG A 132 -24.11 -30.08 -8.99
C ARG A 132 -23.19 -29.22 -9.84
N SER A 133 -22.14 -29.79 -10.42
CA SER A 133 -21.19 -29.09 -11.29
C SER A 133 -20.91 -29.90 -12.55
N LEU A 134 -20.97 -29.22 -13.71
CA LEU A 134 -20.64 -29.80 -15.01
C LEU A 134 -19.75 -28.84 -15.80
N ASP A 135 -18.59 -29.31 -16.26
CA ASP A 135 -17.68 -28.54 -17.10
C ASP A 135 -17.62 -29.11 -18.52
N LEU A 136 -18.05 -28.30 -19.48
CA LEU A 136 -18.08 -28.58 -20.92
C LEU A 136 -17.34 -27.47 -21.70
N SER A 137 -16.48 -26.69 -21.03
CA SER A 137 -15.93 -25.41 -21.51
C SER A 137 -15.04 -25.46 -22.75
N THR A 138 -14.81 -26.63 -23.35
CA THR A 138 -14.07 -26.76 -24.62
C THR A 138 -14.67 -27.79 -25.56
N ILE A 139 -15.93 -28.16 -25.33
CA ILE A 139 -16.71 -29.00 -26.25
C ILE A 139 -17.39 -28.04 -27.24
N GLY A 140 -17.06 -28.15 -28.53
CA GLY A 140 -17.66 -27.34 -29.60
C GLY A 140 -18.95 -27.96 -30.13
N GLY A 141 -19.83 -27.14 -30.74
CA GLY A 141 -21.00 -27.60 -31.50
C GLY A 141 -22.24 -28.02 -30.68
N MET A 142 -22.40 -27.51 -29.45
CA MET A 142 -23.65 -27.69 -28.70
C MET A 142 -24.75 -26.74 -29.22
N THR A 143 -25.97 -27.24 -29.38
CA THR A 143 -27.15 -26.43 -29.75
C THR A 143 -27.88 -25.90 -28.52
N ASP A 144 -28.64 -24.82 -28.66
CA ASP A 144 -29.40 -24.22 -27.55
C ASP A 144 -30.48 -25.16 -26.98
N GLU A 145 -31.14 -25.94 -27.85
CA GLU A 145 -32.09 -26.97 -27.46
C GLU A 145 -31.45 -28.03 -26.56
N TYR A 146 -30.22 -28.45 -26.89
CA TYR A 146 -29.48 -29.46 -26.12
C TYR A 146 -29.13 -28.96 -24.70
N ILE A 147 -28.75 -27.68 -24.58
CA ILE A 147 -28.44 -27.04 -23.28
C ILE A 147 -29.70 -26.82 -22.45
N CYS A 148 -30.81 -26.44 -23.09
CA CYS A 148 -32.10 -26.34 -22.41
C CYS A 148 -32.54 -27.71 -21.86
N MET A 149 -32.38 -28.78 -22.65
CA MET A 149 -32.64 -30.14 -22.21
C MET A 149 -31.73 -30.56 -21.05
N LEU A 150 -30.42 -30.24 -21.10
CA LEU A 150 -29.49 -30.48 -19.98
C LEU A 150 -29.96 -29.79 -18.69
N ILE A 151 -30.25 -28.50 -18.75
CA ILE A 151 -30.65 -27.71 -17.56
C ILE A 151 -32.00 -28.16 -17.01
N GLN A 152 -32.94 -28.56 -17.87
CA GLN A 152 -34.24 -29.09 -17.43
C GLN A 152 -34.11 -30.47 -16.77
N ARG A 153 -33.23 -31.33 -17.27
CA ARG A 153 -33.03 -32.70 -16.78
C ARG A 153 -32.16 -32.79 -15.52
N PHE A 154 -31.29 -31.81 -15.25
CA PHE A 154 -30.46 -31.75 -14.04
C PHE A 154 -30.94 -30.66 -13.04
N PRO A 155 -31.97 -30.94 -12.21
CA PRO A 155 -32.58 -29.94 -11.34
C PRO A 155 -31.65 -29.40 -10.23
N ASN A 156 -30.60 -30.15 -9.88
CA ASN A 156 -29.64 -29.79 -8.82
C ASN A 156 -28.36 -29.12 -9.36
N LEU A 157 -28.27 -28.88 -10.67
CA LEU A 157 -27.10 -28.28 -11.29
C LEU A 157 -26.97 -26.81 -10.84
N SER A 158 -25.84 -26.49 -10.21
CA SER A 158 -25.57 -25.17 -9.62
C SER A 158 -24.42 -24.43 -10.29
N VAL A 159 -23.52 -25.17 -10.94
CA VAL A 159 -22.35 -24.66 -11.67
C VAL A 159 -22.30 -25.30 -13.05
N LEU A 160 -22.24 -24.47 -14.09
CA LEU A 160 -22.11 -24.92 -15.48
C LEU A 160 -21.05 -24.07 -16.18
N ASN A 161 -20.05 -24.72 -16.77
CA ASN A 161 -19.02 -24.07 -17.59
C ASN A 161 -19.22 -24.47 -19.06
N LEU A 162 -19.36 -23.48 -19.94
CA LEU A 162 -19.64 -23.69 -21.37
C LEU A 162 -18.72 -22.82 -22.24
N LYS A 163 -18.55 -23.25 -23.50
CA LYS A 163 -17.97 -22.46 -24.57
C LYS A 163 -18.97 -22.43 -25.73
N ILE A 164 -19.79 -21.36 -25.74
CA ILE A 164 -20.82 -20.96 -26.74
C ILE A 164 -22.00 -21.95 -26.85
N PRO A 165 -23.27 -21.54 -26.55
CA PRO A 165 -24.18 -20.87 -27.51
C PRO A 165 -25.26 -19.92 -26.86
N GLU A 166 -26.25 -19.45 -27.62
CA GLU A 166 -27.32 -18.50 -27.24
C GLU A 166 -28.30 -19.08 -26.20
N ILE A 167 -27.94 -19.00 -24.92
CA ILE A 167 -28.76 -19.61 -23.86
C ILE A 167 -30.08 -18.85 -23.65
N VAL A 168 -31.19 -19.33 -24.22
CA VAL A 168 -32.51 -18.73 -24.02
C VAL A 168 -33.46 -19.75 -23.37
N LYS A 169 -33.64 -19.58 -22.06
CA LYS A 169 -34.52 -20.30 -21.09
C LYS A 169 -33.86 -21.46 -20.34
N GLY A 170 -33.88 -21.38 -19.01
CA GLY A 170 -33.42 -22.44 -18.09
C GLY A 170 -32.47 -21.96 -16.98
N LEU A 171 -31.80 -20.82 -17.16
CA LEU A 171 -30.73 -20.33 -16.26
C LEU A 171 -31.17 -19.96 -14.84
N SER A 172 -32.47 -19.95 -14.52
CA SER A 172 -32.97 -19.44 -13.24
C SER A 172 -32.54 -20.25 -12.01
N ARG A 173 -31.99 -21.45 -12.23
CA ARG A 173 -31.57 -22.40 -11.19
C ARG A 173 -30.06 -22.43 -10.94
N LEU A 174 -29.25 -21.86 -11.83
CA LEU A 174 -27.79 -21.88 -11.72
C LEU A 174 -27.29 -20.81 -10.75
N ARG A 175 -26.40 -21.17 -9.82
CA ARG A 175 -25.73 -20.18 -8.96
C ARG A 175 -24.56 -19.50 -9.66
N LYS A 176 -23.83 -20.24 -10.50
CA LYS A 176 -22.66 -19.77 -11.24
C LYS A 176 -22.71 -20.25 -12.68
N LEU A 177 -22.57 -19.32 -13.61
CA LEU A 177 -22.40 -19.57 -15.03
C LEU A 177 -21.08 -18.93 -15.47
N ASN A 178 -20.18 -19.73 -16.01
CA ASN A 178 -18.95 -19.23 -16.64
C ASN A 178 -19.03 -19.49 -18.13
N VAL A 179 -18.93 -18.42 -18.92
CA VAL A 179 -18.91 -18.51 -20.38
C VAL A 179 -17.58 -17.95 -20.87
N ASN A 180 -16.82 -18.80 -21.57
CA ASN A 180 -15.51 -18.46 -22.11
C ASN A 180 -15.59 -18.29 -23.64
N GLU A 181 -14.90 -17.28 -24.17
CA GLU A 181 -14.74 -17.02 -25.62
C GLU A 181 -16.06 -16.73 -26.37
N CYS A 182 -16.90 -15.84 -25.85
CA CYS A 182 -18.16 -15.48 -26.52
C CYS A 182 -17.95 -14.51 -27.68
N THR A 183 -18.41 -14.88 -28.88
CA THR A 183 -18.56 -13.96 -30.02
C THR A 183 -20.01 -13.53 -30.27
N LYS A 184 -21.01 -14.26 -29.75
CA LYS A 184 -22.45 -13.97 -29.89
C LYS A 184 -23.19 -14.23 -28.58
N LEU A 185 -23.58 -13.17 -27.86
CA LEU A 185 -24.44 -13.21 -26.66
C LEU A 185 -25.65 -12.30 -26.92
N THR A 186 -26.87 -12.82 -26.80
CA THR A 186 -28.09 -11.99 -26.96
C THR A 186 -28.40 -11.24 -25.66
N ALA A 187 -28.97 -10.04 -25.78
CA ALA A 187 -29.37 -9.23 -24.62
C ALA A 187 -30.40 -9.93 -23.71
N LEU A 188 -31.25 -10.80 -24.28
CA LEU A 188 -32.21 -11.61 -23.54
C LEU A 188 -31.51 -12.61 -22.59
N THR A 189 -30.44 -13.27 -23.06
CA THR A 189 -29.66 -14.23 -22.28
C THR A 189 -28.93 -13.57 -21.11
N ILE A 190 -28.28 -12.42 -21.34
CA ILE A 190 -27.55 -11.69 -20.28
C ILE A 190 -28.54 -11.18 -19.22
N ASN A 191 -29.65 -10.59 -19.64
CA ASN A 191 -30.63 -10.01 -18.72
C ASN A 191 -31.28 -11.09 -17.83
N TYR A 192 -31.59 -12.26 -18.40
CA TYR A 192 -32.09 -13.40 -17.63
C TYR A 192 -31.02 -14.01 -16.70
N ALA A 193 -29.75 -14.08 -17.13
CA ALA A 193 -28.64 -14.59 -16.32
C ALA A 193 -28.33 -13.68 -15.12
N VAL A 194 -28.27 -12.36 -15.32
CA VAL A 194 -28.02 -11.37 -14.24
C VAL A 194 -29.16 -11.38 -13.21
N LYS A 195 -30.39 -11.57 -13.66
CA LYS A 195 -31.56 -11.56 -12.78
C LYS A 195 -31.65 -12.79 -11.86
N HIS A 196 -31.01 -13.90 -12.22
CA HIS A 196 -31.19 -15.17 -11.51
C HIS A 196 -29.90 -15.90 -11.09
N THR A 197 -28.71 -15.46 -11.51
CA THR A 197 -27.44 -16.06 -11.11
C THR A 197 -26.66 -15.14 -10.16
N THR A 198 -26.06 -15.70 -9.10
CA THR A 198 -25.30 -14.92 -8.10
C THR A 198 -23.91 -14.51 -8.58
N THR A 199 -23.40 -15.13 -9.65
CA THR A 199 -22.10 -14.80 -10.22
C THR A 199 -22.08 -15.17 -11.70
N LEU A 200 -21.94 -14.16 -12.56
CA LEU A 200 -21.72 -14.30 -14.00
C LEU A 200 -20.28 -13.86 -14.31
N ARG A 201 -19.50 -14.72 -14.97
CA ARG A 201 -18.17 -14.36 -15.48
C ARG A 201 -18.15 -14.50 -17.00
N LEU A 202 -17.78 -13.41 -17.67
CA LEU A 202 -17.60 -13.33 -19.12
C LEU A 202 -16.11 -13.09 -19.40
N ASN A 203 -15.46 -14.03 -20.09
CA ASN A 203 -14.07 -13.86 -20.55
C ASN A 203 -14.09 -13.58 -22.06
N MET A 204 -13.88 -12.31 -22.46
CA MET A 204 -13.76 -11.88 -23.86
C MET A 204 -12.26 -11.70 -24.19
N GLN A 205 -11.74 -12.44 -25.17
CA GLN A 205 -10.39 -12.20 -25.72
C GLN A 205 -10.46 -11.27 -26.94
N PHE A 206 -9.48 -10.38 -27.05
CA PHE A 206 -9.34 -9.38 -28.12
C PHE A 206 -9.21 -10.03 -29.50
N ILE A 207 -10.00 -9.56 -30.48
CA ILE A 207 -9.63 -9.66 -31.89
C ILE A 207 -8.98 -8.32 -32.25
N SER A 208 -7.66 -8.34 -32.36
CA SER A 208 -6.89 -7.27 -32.98
C SER A 208 -7.05 -7.40 -34.49
N ASN A 209 -7.74 -6.44 -35.11
CA ASN A 209 -7.53 -5.95 -36.47
C ASN A 209 -8.64 -4.94 -36.75
N PHE A 210 -8.30 -3.67 -36.97
CA PHE A 210 -8.91 -2.90 -38.06
C PHE A 210 -8.04 -1.67 -38.35
N ASP A 211 -7.65 -1.60 -39.62
CA ASP A 211 -6.88 -0.57 -40.28
C ASP A 211 -7.64 0.75 -40.43
N ALA A 212 -6.87 1.73 -40.90
CA ALA A 212 -7.12 3.14 -41.08
C ALA A 212 -8.39 3.57 -41.83
N GLU A 213 -8.75 4.84 -41.56
CA GLU A 213 -9.43 5.82 -42.43
C GLU A 213 -10.82 5.49 -43.02
N GLU A 214 -11.83 6.29 -42.63
CA GLU A 214 -12.57 7.11 -43.61
C GLU A 214 -13.45 8.19 -42.95
N ASN A 215 -13.48 9.34 -43.62
CA ASN A 215 -14.27 10.54 -43.33
C ASN A 215 -15.77 10.28 -43.52
N ILE A 216 -16.61 10.54 -42.50
CA ILE A 216 -18.02 10.92 -42.75
C ILE A 216 -18.45 12.05 -41.80
N THR A 217 -18.98 13.08 -42.45
CA THR A 217 -19.36 14.41 -42.01
C THR A 217 -20.56 14.49 -41.07
N ASN A 218 -20.61 15.62 -40.34
CA ASN A 218 -21.74 16.16 -39.58
C ASN A 218 -23.10 16.03 -40.28
N THR A 219 -24.11 15.49 -39.59
CA THR A 219 -25.44 16.10 -39.43
C THR A 219 -26.25 15.34 -38.37
N LEU A 220 -26.78 16.05 -37.38
CA LEU A 220 -27.93 15.61 -36.59
C LEU A 220 -29.19 16.22 -37.24
N PRO A 221 -30.27 15.45 -37.36
CA PRO A 221 -31.53 15.96 -36.82
C PRO A 221 -32.35 14.91 -36.03
N ASN A 222 -33.03 15.43 -35.02
CA ASN A 222 -34.06 14.77 -34.23
C ASN A 222 -35.33 14.45 -35.06
N LYS A 223 -35.87 13.23 -34.90
CA LYS A 223 -37.31 12.84 -34.74
C LYS A 223 -37.70 11.58 -35.52
N PHE A 224 -38.51 10.77 -34.83
CA PHE A 224 -39.28 9.59 -35.23
C PHE A 224 -39.53 9.39 -36.73
N THR A 225 -39.28 8.18 -37.25
CA THR A 225 -40.27 7.17 -37.72
C THR A 225 -39.59 6.16 -38.66
N LYS A 226 -40.11 4.92 -38.64
CA LYS A 226 -39.70 3.75 -39.44
C LYS A 226 -39.61 4.04 -40.94
N PHE A 227 -38.67 3.38 -41.62
CA PHE A 227 -38.74 3.00 -43.04
C PHE A 227 -38.10 1.60 -43.23
N PRO A 228 -38.39 0.88 -44.34
CA PRO A 228 -38.79 -0.53 -44.33
C PRO A 228 -37.66 -1.50 -44.74
N MET A 229 -37.99 -2.79 -44.59
CA MET A 229 -37.18 -4.01 -44.77
C MET A 229 -36.55 -4.18 -46.16
N ASP A 230 -35.41 -4.88 -46.18
CA ASP A 230 -35.13 -6.20 -46.82
C ASP A 230 -33.58 -6.40 -46.78
N ASP A 231 -32.92 -7.49 -46.38
CA ASP A 231 -33.23 -8.87 -46.05
C ASP A 231 -32.20 -9.39 -45.00
N ASP A 232 -32.65 -10.23 -44.06
CA ASP A 232 -31.90 -11.27 -43.32
C ASP A 232 -30.58 -10.97 -42.57
N GLU A 233 -30.50 -9.88 -41.80
CA GLU A 233 -29.59 -9.81 -40.64
C GLU A 233 -30.37 -9.87 -39.33
N ILE A 234 -30.13 -10.91 -38.53
CA ILE A 234 -30.60 -11.01 -37.15
C ILE A 234 -29.95 -9.87 -36.35
N VAL A 235 -30.62 -8.73 -36.26
CA VAL A 235 -30.19 -7.60 -35.43
C VAL A 235 -30.37 -7.99 -33.97
N LEU A 236 -29.26 -8.38 -33.32
CA LEU A 236 -29.21 -8.59 -31.87
C LEU A 236 -29.72 -7.32 -31.15
N PRO A 237 -30.53 -7.44 -30.08
CA PRO A 237 -31.01 -6.26 -29.39
C PRO A 237 -29.84 -5.52 -28.75
N VAL A 238 -29.57 -4.29 -29.19
CA VAL A 238 -28.60 -3.39 -28.55
C VAL A 238 -29.05 -3.18 -27.11
N LEU A 239 -28.17 -3.49 -26.14
CA LEU A 239 -28.45 -3.28 -24.71
C LEU A 239 -28.84 -1.81 -24.47
N PRO A 240 -29.95 -1.52 -23.75
CA PRO A 240 -30.36 -0.16 -23.47
C PRO A 240 -29.25 0.63 -22.75
N ASN A 241 -29.15 1.91 -23.08
CA ASN A 241 -28.14 2.82 -22.52
C ASN A 241 -28.15 2.80 -20.99
N GLU A 242 -29.31 2.69 -20.36
CA GLU A 242 -29.45 2.64 -18.90
C GLU A 242 -28.68 1.47 -18.29
N VAL A 243 -28.68 0.31 -18.96
CA VAL A 243 -28.00 -0.90 -18.49
C VAL A 243 -26.49 -0.75 -18.61
N TRP A 244 -26.00 -0.18 -19.71
CA TRP A 244 -24.57 0.13 -19.88
C TRP A 244 -24.08 1.13 -18.83
N ILE A 245 -24.86 2.17 -18.57
CA ILE A 245 -24.54 3.17 -17.54
C ILE A 245 -24.46 2.49 -16.18
N THR A 246 -25.44 1.64 -15.82
CA THR A 246 -25.43 0.85 -14.58
C THR A 246 -24.19 -0.03 -14.51
N ILE A 247 -23.83 -0.76 -15.57
CA ILE A 247 -22.60 -1.57 -15.62
C ILE A 247 -21.36 -0.71 -15.36
N PHE A 248 -21.25 0.44 -16.03
CA PHE A 248 -20.12 1.36 -15.85
C PHE A 248 -20.07 1.97 -14.44
N THR A 249 -21.18 2.05 -13.70
CA THR A 249 -21.15 2.52 -12.30
C THR A 249 -20.35 1.58 -11.40
N TYR A 250 -20.23 0.31 -11.77
CA TYR A 250 -19.43 -0.67 -11.03
C TYR A 250 -17.96 -0.70 -11.44
N LEU A 251 -17.58 -0.08 -12.56
CA LEU A 251 -16.17 -0.03 -13.00
C LEU A 251 -15.35 0.95 -12.15
N PRO A 252 -14.12 0.61 -11.71
CA PRO A 252 -13.20 1.59 -11.15
C PRO A 252 -12.79 2.61 -12.23
N PHE A 253 -12.33 3.80 -11.82
CA PHE A 253 -12.01 4.89 -12.76
C PHE A 253 -11.05 4.46 -13.88
N GLY A 254 -10.04 3.66 -13.57
CA GLY A 254 -9.09 3.15 -14.56
C GLY A 254 -9.72 2.25 -15.63
N ASP A 255 -10.74 1.49 -15.28
CA ASP A 255 -11.46 0.62 -16.22
C ASP A 255 -12.55 1.40 -16.97
N LEU A 256 -13.11 2.44 -16.33
CA LEU A 256 -13.98 3.42 -17.00
C LEU A 256 -13.23 4.18 -18.11
N GLN A 257 -11.95 4.49 -17.91
CA GLN A 257 -11.10 5.08 -18.95
C GLN A 257 -10.88 4.12 -20.12
N GLN A 258 -10.77 2.82 -19.86
CA GLN A 258 -10.69 1.81 -20.91
C GLN A 258 -12.01 1.68 -21.65
N ALA A 259 -13.15 1.67 -20.95
CA ALA A 259 -14.48 1.67 -21.56
C ALA A 259 -14.72 2.90 -22.47
N ASN A 260 -14.16 4.07 -22.11
CA ASN A 260 -14.20 5.28 -22.94
C ASN A 260 -13.43 5.12 -24.28
N ALA A 261 -12.51 4.15 -24.38
CA ALA A 261 -11.72 3.88 -25.58
C ALA A 261 -12.27 2.74 -26.46
N VAL A 262 -13.35 2.05 -26.04
CA VAL A 262 -13.86 0.85 -26.75
C VAL A 262 -14.57 1.20 -28.05
N CYS A 263 -15.53 2.12 -28.02
CA CYS A 263 -16.25 2.59 -29.20
C CYS A 263 -16.91 3.94 -28.91
N LYS A 264 -17.33 4.65 -29.96
CA LYS A 264 -17.99 5.97 -29.82
C LYS A 264 -19.22 5.93 -28.90
N HIS A 265 -19.99 4.84 -28.95
CA HIS A 265 -21.17 4.66 -28.10
C HIS A 265 -20.83 4.50 -26.62
N TRP A 266 -19.84 3.67 -26.27
CA TRP A 266 -19.40 3.52 -24.87
C TRP A 266 -18.67 4.75 -24.34
N CYS A 267 -17.92 5.41 -25.21
CA CYS A 267 -17.36 6.74 -24.98
C CYS A 267 -18.45 7.74 -24.59
N GLU A 268 -19.59 7.78 -25.28
CA GLU A 268 -20.74 8.62 -24.91
C GLU A 268 -21.39 8.18 -23.58
N LEU A 269 -21.52 6.87 -23.34
CA LEU A 269 -22.15 6.32 -22.14
C LEU A 269 -21.31 6.48 -20.87
N THR A 270 -19.99 6.31 -20.94
CA THR A 270 -19.05 6.59 -19.82
C THR A 270 -19.04 8.07 -19.45
N ARG A 271 -19.49 8.93 -20.36
CA ARG A 271 -19.62 10.37 -20.18
C ARG A 271 -21.00 10.78 -19.67
N VAL A 272 -21.85 9.86 -19.19
CA VAL A 272 -23.13 10.21 -18.54
C VAL A 272 -22.88 10.79 -17.14
N PRO A 273 -23.67 11.77 -16.65
CA PRO A 273 -23.43 12.47 -15.38
C PRO A 273 -23.14 11.58 -14.17
N VAL A 274 -23.83 10.45 -14.04
CA VAL A 274 -23.65 9.48 -12.94
C VAL A 274 -22.21 8.97 -12.84
N LEU A 275 -21.48 8.90 -13.95
CA LEU A 275 -20.12 8.34 -14.05
C LEU A 275 -19.02 9.42 -14.02
N ARG A 276 -19.36 10.68 -14.32
CA ARG A 276 -18.42 11.83 -14.34
C ARG A 276 -17.80 12.12 -12.97
N ARG A 277 -18.49 11.78 -11.87
CA ARG A 277 -18.02 11.90 -10.48
C ARG A 277 -16.69 11.18 -10.20
N LYS A 278 -16.31 10.19 -11.02
CA LYS A 278 -15.07 9.44 -10.85
C LYS A 278 -13.85 10.12 -11.49
N SER A 279 -14.06 11.14 -12.32
CA SER A 279 -13.00 11.90 -12.99
C SER A 279 -12.64 13.16 -12.21
N LYS A 280 -11.34 13.44 -12.07
CA LYS A 280 -10.81 14.63 -11.42
C LYS A 280 -9.95 15.42 -12.39
N LEU A 281 -10.31 16.67 -12.63
CA LEU A 281 -9.50 17.61 -13.41
C LEU A 281 -8.52 18.31 -12.48
N VAL A 282 -7.23 18.30 -12.81
CA VAL A 282 -6.20 19.04 -12.08
C VAL A 282 -5.72 20.18 -12.96
N ILE A 283 -5.95 21.41 -12.52
CA ILE A 283 -5.57 22.64 -13.22
C ILE A 283 -4.35 23.22 -12.51
N THR A 284 -3.31 23.51 -13.29
CA THR A 284 -2.01 24.03 -12.84
C THR A 284 -1.58 25.16 -13.76
N PRO A 285 -0.62 26.02 -13.39
CA PRO A 285 -0.11 27.07 -14.27
C PRO A 285 0.29 26.56 -15.67
N TYR A 286 0.87 25.35 -15.74
CA TYR A 286 1.38 24.76 -16.97
C TYR A 286 0.32 24.35 -18.00
N ASN A 287 -0.87 23.93 -17.55
CA ASN A 287 -1.93 23.44 -18.44
C ASN A 287 -3.08 24.43 -18.61
N LEU A 288 -3.11 25.49 -17.79
CA LEU A 288 -4.20 26.47 -17.80
C LEU A 288 -4.34 27.16 -19.16
N MET A 289 -3.22 27.56 -19.77
CA MET A 289 -3.20 28.18 -21.10
C MET A 289 -3.76 27.25 -22.17
N ASP A 290 -3.41 25.96 -22.14
CA ASP A 290 -3.89 24.99 -23.12
C ASP A 290 -5.38 24.69 -22.93
N ILE A 291 -5.83 24.56 -21.67
CA ILE A 291 -7.25 24.42 -21.34
C ILE A 291 -8.03 25.65 -21.84
N CYS A 292 -7.52 26.85 -21.59
CA CYS A 292 -8.12 28.11 -22.05
C CYS A 292 -8.16 28.19 -23.58
N LYS A 293 -7.09 27.81 -24.27
CA LYS A 293 -7.06 27.71 -25.75
C LYS A 293 -8.06 26.70 -26.27
N ILE A 294 -8.20 25.53 -25.64
CA ILE A 294 -9.20 24.53 -26.03
C ILE A 294 -10.61 25.12 -25.90
N ILE A 295 -10.91 25.78 -24.78
CA ILE A 295 -12.19 26.47 -24.52
C ILE A 295 -12.45 27.56 -25.57
N LYS A 296 -11.44 28.37 -25.91
CA LYS A 296 -11.54 29.47 -26.90
C LYS A 296 -11.63 28.99 -28.36
N CYS A 297 -10.90 27.93 -28.74
CA CYS A 297 -10.73 27.51 -30.13
C CYS A 297 -11.77 26.48 -30.63
N GLN A 298 -12.53 25.81 -29.76
CA GLN A 298 -13.40 24.69 -30.18
C GLN A 298 -14.79 24.68 -29.53
N LEU A 299 -15.74 25.44 -30.10
CA LEU A 299 -17.16 25.41 -29.72
C LEU A 299 -17.84 24.02 -29.88
N LEU A 300 -17.26 23.09 -30.66
CA LEU A 300 -17.80 21.73 -30.88
C LEU A 300 -17.22 20.63 -29.97
N PHE A 301 -15.96 20.74 -29.52
CA PHE A 301 -15.34 19.77 -28.60
C PHE A 301 -15.50 20.14 -27.13
N CYS A 302 -15.71 21.42 -26.81
CA CYS A 302 -15.89 21.86 -25.42
C CYS A 302 -17.21 21.41 -24.80
N LYS A 303 -18.22 20.99 -25.59
CA LYS A 303 -19.45 20.35 -25.08
C LYS A 303 -19.16 19.15 -24.17
N TYR A 304 -17.97 18.56 -24.26
CA TYR A 304 -17.58 17.33 -23.58
C TYR A 304 -16.67 17.52 -22.36
N LEU A 305 -16.17 18.73 -22.08
CA LEU A 305 -15.39 19.00 -20.86
C LEU A 305 -16.37 19.22 -19.69
N SER A 306 -16.63 18.16 -18.93
CA SER A 306 -17.50 18.22 -17.74
C SER A 306 -16.92 17.36 -16.64
N CYS A 307 -16.23 17.99 -15.69
CA CYS A 307 -15.70 17.34 -14.50
C CYS A 307 -16.42 17.92 -13.29
N GLU A 308 -16.98 17.03 -12.45
CA GLU A 308 -17.63 17.45 -11.20
C GLU A 308 -16.60 17.68 -10.08
N SER A 309 -15.40 17.07 -10.18
CA SER A 309 -14.29 17.22 -9.23
C SER A 309 -13.11 17.93 -9.89
N VAL A 310 -12.70 19.06 -9.31
CA VAL A 310 -11.60 19.89 -9.79
C VAL A 310 -10.60 20.16 -8.67
N GLU A 311 -9.31 20.05 -8.96
CA GLU A 311 -8.22 20.55 -8.10
C GLU A 311 -7.51 21.71 -8.80
N LEU A 312 -7.46 22.86 -8.13
CA LEU A 312 -6.62 23.99 -8.51
C LEU A 312 -5.31 23.88 -7.71
N ARG A 313 -4.18 23.86 -8.40
CA ARG A 313 -2.87 23.65 -7.80
C ARG A 313 -1.89 24.74 -8.22
N ASP A 314 -1.26 25.38 -7.24
CA ASP A 314 -0.23 26.41 -7.42
C ASP A 314 -0.68 27.56 -8.36
N LEU A 315 -1.98 27.92 -8.32
CA LEU A 315 -2.58 28.94 -9.19
C LEU A 315 -2.80 30.25 -8.45
N GLU A 316 -2.46 31.34 -9.10
CA GLU A 316 -2.83 32.70 -8.71
C GLU A 316 -4.02 33.22 -9.52
N VAL A 317 -4.61 34.32 -9.04
CA VAL A 317 -5.71 35.01 -9.73
C VAL A 317 -5.18 35.53 -11.06
N GLN A 318 -5.77 35.05 -12.16
CA GLN A 318 -5.40 35.44 -13.52
C GLN A 318 -6.59 35.29 -14.46
N GLU A 319 -6.62 36.07 -15.54
CA GLU A 319 -7.72 36.13 -16.50
C GLU A 319 -8.06 34.76 -17.10
N ASN A 320 -7.05 33.96 -17.45
CA ASN A 320 -7.27 32.62 -18.00
C ASN A 320 -8.01 31.70 -17.03
N LEU A 321 -7.82 31.85 -15.72
CA LEU A 321 -8.54 31.06 -14.73
C LEU A 321 -10.01 31.47 -14.66
N VAL A 322 -10.30 32.76 -14.75
CA VAL A 322 -11.67 33.28 -14.81
C VAL A 322 -12.41 32.65 -15.99
N ILE A 323 -11.82 32.68 -17.18
CA ILE A 323 -12.41 32.10 -18.40
C ILE A 323 -12.72 30.60 -18.24
N VAL A 324 -11.81 29.86 -17.61
CA VAL A 324 -12.01 28.43 -17.33
C VAL A 324 -13.16 28.21 -16.33
N LEU A 325 -13.26 29.05 -15.30
CA LEU A 325 -14.31 28.97 -14.28
C LEU A 325 -15.68 29.44 -14.81
N GLU A 326 -15.74 30.46 -15.67
CA GLU A 326 -16.96 30.84 -16.41
C GLU A 326 -17.52 29.66 -17.21
N TYR A 327 -16.63 28.89 -17.84
CA TYR A 327 -17.04 27.76 -18.65
C TYR A 327 -17.42 26.52 -17.82
N LEU A 328 -16.58 26.14 -16.85
CA LEU A 328 -16.72 24.88 -16.11
C LEU A 328 -17.50 25.00 -14.80
N GLY A 329 -17.53 26.18 -14.20
CA GLY A 329 -17.89 26.38 -12.81
C GLY A 329 -19.30 25.93 -12.46
N SER A 330 -20.26 26.10 -13.37
CA SER A 330 -21.64 25.59 -13.23
C SER A 330 -21.76 24.07 -13.11
N ARG A 331 -20.69 23.31 -13.36
CA ARG A 331 -20.65 21.83 -13.29
C ARG A 331 -19.82 21.32 -12.12
N ILE A 332 -19.05 22.19 -11.46
CA ILE A 332 -18.14 21.81 -10.38
C ILE A 332 -18.95 21.58 -9.11
N ARG A 333 -18.89 20.36 -8.56
CA ARG A 333 -19.48 19.99 -7.27
C ARG A 333 -18.45 19.86 -6.16
N GLN A 334 -17.23 19.47 -6.50
CA GLN A 334 -16.12 19.35 -5.56
C GLN A 334 -14.94 20.19 -6.07
N LEU A 335 -14.47 21.09 -5.22
CA LEU A 335 -13.32 21.93 -5.50
C LEU A 335 -12.25 21.74 -4.42
N LYS A 336 -11.05 21.35 -4.84
CA LYS A 336 -9.87 21.34 -3.97
C LYS A 336 -8.94 22.48 -4.35
N LEU A 337 -8.61 23.33 -3.39
CA LEU A 337 -7.58 24.36 -3.52
C LEU A 337 -6.30 23.86 -2.86
N ASN A 338 -5.23 23.75 -3.64
CA ASN A 338 -3.90 23.38 -3.16
C ASN A 338 -2.93 24.50 -3.53
N LYS A 339 -2.35 25.20 -2.54
CA LYS A 339 -1.45 26.34 -2.79
C LYS A 339 -2.03 27.41 -3.74
N SER A 340 -3.36 27.53 -3.81
CA SER A 340 -4.04 28.39 -4.80
C SER A 340 -4.95 29.43 -4.11
N PRO A 341 -4.47 30.65 -3.83
CA PRO A 341 -5.22 31.69 -3.12
C PRO A 341 -6.21 32.44 -4.04
N VAL A 342 -7.07 31.72 -4.76
CA VAL A 342 -7.93 32.28 -5.83
C VAL A 342 -9.37 32.58 -5.41
N PHE A 343 -9.59 32.76 -4.11
CA PHE A 343 -10.91 32.84 -3.47
C PHE A 343 -11.84 33.88 -4.09
N SER A 344 -11.33 35.07 -4.43
CA SER A 344 -12.12 36.17 -4.98
C SER A 344 -12.81 35.84 -6.30
N VAL A 345 -12.20 34.98 -7.12
CA VAL A 345 -12.74 34.59 -8.44
C VAL A 345 -13.81 33.50 -8.30
N LEU A 346 -13.86 32.77 -7.18
CA LEU A 346 -14.75 31.61 -7.05
C LEU A 346 -16.22 31.98 -6.86
N ASN A 347 -16.47 33.13 -6.24
CA ASN A 347 -17.78 33.56 -5.74
C ASN A 347 -18.92 33.49 -6.75
N ASP A 348 -18.67 33.92 -7.99
CA ASP A 348 -19.73 34.11 -8.97
C ASP A 348 -19.80 32.95 -10.00
N HIS A 349 -18.91 31.96 -9.87
CA HIS A 349 -18.72 30.94 -10.89
C HIS A 349 -19.14 29.52 -10.45
N LEU A 350 -19.44 29.29 -9.17
CA LEU A 350 -19.61 27.93 -8.61
C LEU A 350 -21.00 27.65 -7.99
N PRO A 351 -22.10 27.77 -8.74
CA PRO A 351 -23.46 27.62 -8.21
C PRO A 351 -23.79 26.18 -7.73
N GLU A 352 -23.11 25.17 -8.26
CA GLU A 352 -23.34 23.74 -7.95
C GLU A 352 -22.37 23.16 -6.91
N LEU A 353 -21.54 23.99 -6.28
CA LEU A 353 -20.52 23.52 -5.35
C LEU A 353 -21.14 22.87 -4.10
N GLU A 354 -20.81 21.60 -3.87
CA GLU A 354 -21.23 20.82 -2.70
C GLU A 354 -20.08 20.65 -1.68
N GLU A 355 -18.83 20.63 -2.15
CA GLU A 355 -17.65 20.37 -1.31
C GLU A 355 -16.47 21.27 -1.66
N LEU A 356 -15.95 21.96 -0.63
CA LEU A 356 -14.77 22.80 -0.70
C LEU A 356 -13.66 22.24 0.20
N ILE A 357 -12.48 21.96 -0.38
CA ILE A 357 -11.34 21.37 0.32
C ILE A 357 -10.15 22.33 0.22
N LEU A 358 -9.59 22.75 1.36
CA LEU A 358 -8.45 23.65 1.41
C LEU A 358 -7.19 22.91 1.88
N THR A 359 -6.10 23.01 1.11
CA THR A 359 -4.82 22.37 1.40
C THR A 359 -3.64 23.31 1.11
N HIS A 360 -2.67 23.37 2.03
CA HIS A 360 -1.40 24.11 1.88
C HIS A 360 -1.53 25.49 1.23
N LEU A 361 -2.26 26.44 1.81
CA LEU A 361 -2.37 27.79 1.23
C LEU A 361 -1.15 28.65 1.63
N PRO A 362 -0.56 29.44 0.72
CA PRO A 362 0.58 30.29 1.05
C PRO A 362 0.21 31.34 2.12
N ARG A 363 1.22 31.80 2.88
CA ARG A 363 1.05 32.91 3.83
C ARG A 363 0.75 34.18 3.06
N ILE A 364 -0.51 34.64 3.11
CA ILE A 364 -0.90 35.94 2.58
C ILE A 364 -0.34 37.00 3.54
N GLN A 365 0.70 37.73 3.12
CA GLN A 365 1.18 38.91 3.84
C GLN A 365 0.16 40.04 3.67
N ASN A 366 -0.14 40.72 4.78
CA ASN A 366 -1.12 41.80 4.89
C ASN A 366 -1.06 42.82 3.73
N GLY A 367 -2.22 43.32 3.30
CA GLY A 367 -2.26 44.50 2.44
C GLY A 367 -3.54 44.67 1.65
N ASN A 368 -3.70 43.96 0.53
CA ASN A 368 -4.67 44.36 -0.50
C ASN A 368 -5.36 43.22 -1.29
N ASN A 369 -5.23 41.96 -0.89
CA ASN A 369 -5.98 40.88 -1.53
C ASN A 369 -7.15 40.49 -0.62
N THR A 370 -8.33 41.04 -0.93
CA THR A 370 -9.61 40.64 -0.36
C THR A 370 -9.75 39.12 -0.41
N ILE A 371 -9.65 38.47 0.76
CA ILE A 371 -10.03 37.07 0.94
C ILE A 371 -11.58 37.04 0.91
N SER A 372 -12.18 37.34 -0.23
CA SER A 372 -13.64 37.39 -0.39
C SER A 372 -14.14 36.04 -0.88
N ALA A 373 -13.95 34.94 -0.15
CA ALA A 373 -14.74 33.74 -0.40
C ALA A 373 -16.02 33.82 0.43
N ASP A 374 -17.08 34.24 -0.23
CA ASP A 374 -18.40 34.43 0.35
C ASP A 374 -19.15 33.10 0.29
N LEU A 375 -19.02 32.28 1.34
CA LEU A 375 -19.55 30.91 1.32
C LEU A 375 -21.07 30.84 1.08
N TYR A 376 -21.79 31.89 1.45
CA TYR A 376 -23.23 32.02 1.20
C TYR A 376 -23.59 32.09 -0.30
N LYS A 377 -22.64 32.46 -1.16
CA LYS A 377 -22.81 32.40 -2.62
C LYS A 377 -22.74 30.97 -3.18
N PHE A 378 -22.45 29.97 -2.35
CA PHE A 378 -22.46 28.56 -2.71
C PHE A 378 -23.70 27.87 -2.11
N PRO A 379 -24.90 28.01 -2.72
CA PRO A 379 -26.17 27.61 -2.11
C PRO A 379 -26.30 26.09 -1.88
N LYS A 380 -25.49 25.26 -2.55
CA LYS A 380 -25.50 23.80 -2.45
C LYS A 380 -24.40 23.24 -1.56
N LEU A 381 -23.62 24.11 -0.91
CA LEU A 381 -22.47 23.71 -0.09
C LEU A 381 -22.91 22.84 1.09
N LYS A 382 -22.29 21.66 1.21
CA LYS A 382 -22.54 20.65 2.25
C LYS A 382 -21.28 20.26 3.02
N SER A 383 -20.10 20.46 2.44
CA SER A 383 -18.82 20.00 3.00
C SER A 383 -17.78 21.10 2.91
N VAL A 384 -17.17 21.44 4.05
CA VAL A 384 -16.08 22.41 4.13
C VAL A 384 -14.92 21.80 4.93
N HIS A 385 -13.77 21.62 4.28
CA HIS A 385 -12.59 21.03 4.89
C HIS A 385 -11.46 22.05 5.05
N MET A 386 -11.12 22.39 6.30
CA MET A 386 -10.14 23.44 6.64
C MET A 386 -9.03 22.99 7.60
N SER A 387 -8.98 21.73 8.02
CA SER A 387 -8.04 21.24 9.05
C SER A 387 -6.57 21.15 8.65
N CYS A 388 -6.18 21.73 7.52
CA CYS A 388 -4.81 21.64 7.04
C CYS A 388 -3.89 22.61 7.84
N ALA A 389 -2.81 22.07 8.39
CA ALA A 389 -1.82 22.78 9.24
C ALA A 389 -1.24 24.06 8.60
N ASN A 390 -1.24 24.14 7.27
CA ASN A 390 -0.59 25.20 6.51
C ASN A 390 -1.56 26.24 5.96
N VAL A 391 -2.86 26.18 6.28
CA VAL A 391 -3.80 27.27 5.94
C VAL A 391 -3.67 28.35 7.00
N THR A 392 -3.46 29.60 6.58
CA THR A 392 -3.33 30.75 7.49
C THR A 392 -4.55 30.91 8.39
N TYR A 393 -4.29 31.27 9.64
CA TYR A 393 -5.33 31.47 10.67
C TYR A 393 -6.41 32.47 10.22
N TYR A 394 -6.03 33.54 9.48
CA TYR A 394 -6.95 34.55 8.97
C TYR A 394 -8.01 33.99 8.02
N ILE A 395 -7.62 33.11 7.10
CA ILE A 395 -8.57 32.47 6.15
C ILE A 395 -9.57 31.61 6.92
N LYS A 396 -9.10 30.87 7.93
CA LYS A 396 -9.97 30.02 8.77
C LYS A 396 -11.00 30.87 9.51
N ILE A 397 -10.60 31.98 10.14
CA ILE A 397 -11.55 32.90 10.79
C ILE A 397 -12.56 33.45 9.79
N HIS A 398 -12.10 33.94 8.65
CA HIS A 398 -12.99 34.55 7.67
C HIS A 398 -14.06 33.56 7.15
N LEU A 399 -13.67 32.31 6.88
CA LEU A 399 -14.59 31.27 6.44
C LEU A 399 -15.56 30.86 7.55
N LEU A 400 -15.08 30.75 8.79
CA LEU A 400 -15.94 30.49 9.95
C LEU A 400 -16.94 31.62 10.17
N LEU A 401 -16.51 32.89 10.10
CA LEU A 401 -17.40 34.05 10.17
C LEU A 401 -18.45 34.05 9.05
N ASN A 402 -18.07 33.65 7.84
CA ASN A 402 -19.02 33.51 6.74
C ASN A 402 -20.09 32.45 7.04
N LEU A 403 -19.68 31.30 7.57
CA LEU A 403 -20.60 30.23 7.98
C LEU A 403 -21.54 30.66 9.11
N THR A 404 -21.16 31.62 9.94
CA THR A 404 -21.95 32.05 11.10
C THR A 404 -22.84 33.25 10.80
N LEU A 405 -22.33 34.24 10.05
CA LEU A 405 -23.07 35.45 9.70
C LEU A 405 -24.12 35.21 8.61
N VAL A 406 -23.82 34.33 7.65
CA VAL A 406 -24.77 33.98 6.57
C VAL A 406 -24.83 32.45 6.42
N PRO A 407 -25.71 31.79 7.21
CA PRO A 407 -25.68 30.34 7.33
C PRO A 407 -26.06 29.61 6.04
N CYS A 408 -25.25 28.62 5.67
CA CYS A 408 -25.58 27.68 4.60
C CYS A 408 -26.63 26.69 5.12
N LYS A 409 -27.70 26.41 4.37
CA LYS A 409 -28.87 25.70 4.93
C LYS A 409 -28.60 24.27 5.47
N ASN A 410 -27.58 23.55 5.00
CA ASN A 410 -27.37 22.13 5.35
C ASN A 410 -25.88 21.68 5.25
N ILE A 411 -25.01 22.18 6.14
CA ILE A 411 -23.65 21.64 6.25
C ILE A 411 -23.70 20.24 6.88
N GLU A 412 -23.24 19.23 6.14
CA GLU A 412 -23.18 17.82 6.55
C GLU A 412 -21.77 17.41 7.00
N ARG A 413 -20.71 18.08 6.52
CA ARG A 413 -19.33 17.78 6.87
C ARG A 413 -18.54 19.04 7.17
N LEU A 414 -17.84 19.03 8.30
CA LEU A 414 -17.01 20.15 8.72
C LEU A 414 -15.70 19.63 9.31
N SER A 415 -14.60 20.26 8.93
CA SER A 415 -13.27 19.94 9.43
C SER A 415 -12.56 21.19 9.90
N LEU A 416 -12.19 21.21 11.17
CA LEU A 416 -11.78 22.38 11.94
C LEU A 416 -10.45 22.14 12.65
N GLU A 417 -9.73 23.22 12.93
CA GLU A 417 -8.54 23.23 13.77
C GLU A 417 -8.80 24.11 14.99
N LEU A 418 -8.74 23.51 16.18
CA LEU A 418 -9.06 24.15 17.44
C LEU A 418 -7.80 24.76 18.07
N ASN A 419 -7.79 26.10 18.08
CA ASN A 419 -6.81 26.97 18.74
C ASN A 419 -7.53 27.86 19.77
N SER A 420 -6.82 28.35 20.79
CA SER A 420 -7.37 29.19 21.86
C SER A 420 -8.15 30.39 21.33
N ASP A 421 -7.60 31.04 20.31
CA ASP A 421 -8.11 32.33 19.81
C ASP A 421 -9.39 32.19 18.97
N GLN A 422 -9.74 30.96 18.56
CA GLN A 422 -10.90 30.67 17.71
C GLN A 422 -11.95 29.79 18.42
N GLU A 423 -11.73 29.44 19.69
CA GLU A 423 -12.55 28.46 20.41
C GLU A 423 -14.04 28.86 20.40
N ASP A 424 -14.37 30.10 20.75
CA ASP A 424 -15.77 30.57 20.78
C ASP A 424 -16.43 30.55 19.39
N LEU A 425 -15.70 30.95 18.34
CA LEU A 425 -16.22 30.97 16.98
C LEU A 425 -16.46 29.54 16.45
N ILE A 426 -15.56 28.61 16.76
CA ILE A 426 -15.70 27.19 16.44
C ILE A 426 -16.90 26.60 17.17
N MET A 427 -17.03 26.87 18.47
CA MET A 427 -18.16 26.42 19.27
C MET A 427 -19.48 26.91 18.70
N TYR A 428 -19.59 28.20 18.38
CA TYR A 428 -20.80 28.77 17.79
C TYR A 428 -21.13 28.17 16.42
N THR A 429 -20.12 27.95 15.58
CA THR A 429 -20.29 27.31 14.26
C THR A 429 -20.80 25.86 14.42
N LEU A 430 -20.21 25.08 15.33
CA LEU A 430 -20.63 23.71 15.58
C LEU A 430 -22.04 23.64 16.16
N ASP A 431 -22.39 24.56 17.07
CA ASP A 431 -23.73 24.65 17.66
C ASP A 431 -24.82 24.87 16.60
N MET A 432 -24.54 25.78 15.66
CA MET A 432 -25.45 26.14 14.58
C MET A 432 -25.76 24.96 13.65
N TYR A 433 -24.76 24.11 13.35
CA TYR A 433 -24.89 23.01 12.39
C TYR A 433 -25.03 21.63 13.05
N ALA A 434 -25.10 21.54 14.38
CA ALA A 434 -25.03 20.28 15.11
C ALA A 434 -26.06 19.23 14.63
N HIS A 435 -27.28 19.66 14.28
CA HIS A 435 -28.35 18.76 13.84
C HIS A 435 -28.19 18.22 12.41
N SER A 436 -27.47 18.92 11.53
CA SER A 436 -27.24 18.49 10.14
C SER A 436 -25.91 17.76 9.93
N LEU A 437 -24.96 17.94 10.84
CA LEU A 437 -23.62 17.37 10.75
C LEU A 437 -23.61 15.84 10.86
N ARG A 438 -22.98 15.22 9.86
CA ARG A 438 -22.76 13.76 9.75
C ARG A 438 -21.28 13.39 9.85
N HIS A 439 -20.39 14.33 9.55
CA HIS A 439 -18.95 14.18 9.71
C HIS A 439 -18.38 15.43 10.38
N VAL A 440 -17.71 15.25 11.50
CA VAL A 440 -16.95 16.30 12.17
C VAL A 440 -15.51 15.84 12.37
N GLU A 441 -14.56 16.67 11.93
CA GLU A 441 -13.14 16.53 12.21
C GLU A 441 -12.67 17.75 13.00
N ILE A 442 -12.02 17.52 14.14
CA ILE A 442 -11.45 18.56 15.00
C ILE A 442 -10.00 18.19 15.28
N ILE A 443 -9.08 19.01 14.79
CA ILE A 443 -7.65 18.92 15.11
C ILE A 443 -7.36 19.86 16.27
N VAL A 444 -7.04 19.32 17.45
CA VAL A 444 -6.82 20.11 18.66
C VAL A 444 -5.34 20.45 18.81
N ARG A 445 -5.02 21.74 18.76
CA ARG A 445 -3.65 22.27 18.94
C ARG A 445 -3.43 22.85 20.33
N SER A 446 -4.47 23.39 20.96
CA SER A 446 -4.44 23.94 22.31
C SER A 446 -5.54 23.33 23.17
N LYS A 447 -5.30 23.23 24.49
CA LYS A 447 -6.30 22.72 25.43
C LYS A 447 -7.55 23.62 25.42
N PRO A 448 -8.76 23.06 25.28
CA PRO A 448 -10.00 23.84 25.31
C PRO A 448 -10.27 24.42 26.70
N SER A 449 -10.74 25.67 26.76
CA SER A 449 -10.94 26.42 28.00
C SER A 449 -12.32 26.20 28.63
N THR A 450 -13.38 26.04 27.83
CA THR A 450 -14.77 26.13 28.31
C THR A 450 -15.54 24.80 28.19
N ILE A 451 -15.29 23.86 29.12
CA ILE A 451 -15.86 22.50 29.08
C ILE A 451 -17.40 22.47 29.02
N VAL A 452 -18.08 23.36 29.75
CA VAL A 452 -19.56 23.35 29.88
C VAL A 452 -20.25 23.70 28.56
N LYS A 453 -19.74 24.66 27.79
CA LYS A 453 -20.31 25.02 26.48
C LYS A 453 -20.16 23.87 25.49
N TRP A 454 -18.96 23.26 25.45
CA TRP A 454 -18.71 22.08 24.61
C TRP A 454 -19.68 20.94 24.91
N GLN A 455 -19.93 20.67 26.19
CA GLN A 455 -20.90 19.66 26.62
C GLN A 455 -22.29 19.88 25.98
N GLU A 456 -22.82 21.10 26.02
CA GLU A 456 -24.14 21.40 25.45
C GLU A 456 -24.17 21.26 23.92
N ILE A 457 -23.09 21.67 23.24
CA ILE A 457 -22.96 21.52 21.79
C ILE A 457 -22.95 20.03 21.42
N PHE A 458 -22.18 19.21 22.15
CA PHE A 458 -22.06 17.79 21.82
C PHE A 458 -23.39 17.02 21.94
N LYS A 459 -24.28 17.43 22.85
CA LYS A 459 -25.64 16.84 22.99
C LYS A 459 -26.50 17.04 21.74
N LYS A 460 -26.24 18.07 20.93
CA LYS A 460 -27.08 18.41 19.76
C LYS A 460 -26.75 17.58 18.51
N PHE A 461 -25.60 16.91 18.45
CA PHE A 461 -25.23 16.05 17.32
C PHE A 461 -26.05 14.76 17.31
N THR A 462 -27.14 14.74 16.54
CA THR A 462 -28.08 13.59 16.48
C THR A 462 -27.91 12.71 15.25
N GLN A 463 -27.19 13.19 14.22
CA GLN A 463 -27.01 12.48 12.95
C GLN A 463 -25.55 12.10 12.66
N LEU A 464 -24.66 12.24 13.66
CA LEU A 464 -23.23 12.08 13.46
C LEU A 464 -22.88 10.62 13.13
N LYS A 465 -22.11 10.41 12.07
CA LYS A 465 -21.64 9.09 11.61
C LYS A 465 -20.12 8.96 11.64
N VAL A 466 -19.41 10.07 11.43
CA VAL A 466 -17.95 10.10 11.46
C VAL A 466 -17.51 11.18 12.43
N LEU A 467 -16.71 10.78 13.41
CA LEU A 467 -16.07 11.68 14.34
C LEU A 467 -14.56 11.46 14.28
N LYS A 468 -13.82 12.53 14.01
CA LYS A 468 -12.37 12.55 14.07
C LYS A 468 -11.92 13.63 15.04
N ILE A 469 -11.22 13.23 16.10
CA ILE A 469 -10.62 14.11 17.07
C ILE A 469 -9.15 13.74 17.14
N THR A 470 -8.26 14.63 16.71
CA THR A 470 -6.83 14.36 16.69
C THR A 470 -6.03 15.42 17.43
N GLY A 471 -4.89 15.02 17.98
CA GLY A 471 -3.99 15.92 18.72
C GLY A 471 -4.24 15.90 20.23
N ASN A 472 -3.51 16.75 20.95
CA ASN A 472 -3.51 16.76 22.42
C ASN A 472 -4.70 17.55 22.98
N CYS A 473 -5.88 16.92 22.94
CA CYS A 473 -7.13 17.51 23.42
C CYS A 473 -7.33 17.44 24.95
N GLY A 474 -6.48 16.69 25.66
CA GLY A 474 -6.62 16.41 27.10
C GLY A 474 -7.81 15.50 27.45
N TYR A 475 -7.63 14.61 28.43
CA TYR A 475 -8.64 13.61 28.79
C TYR A 475 -9.98 14.20 29.19
N LYS A 476 -9.97 15.29 29.97
CA LYS A 476 -11.21 15.92 30.47
C LYS A 476 -12.13 16.36 29.33
N TRP A 477 -11.58 17.00 28.31
CA TRP A 477 -12.36 17.48 27.18
C TRP A 477 -12.79 16.34 26.26
N LEU A 478 -11.88 15.40 25.96
CA LEU A 478 -12.22 14.20 25.19
C LEU A 478 -13.37 13.41 25.83
N LYS A 479 -13.32 13.29 27.16
CA LYS A 479 -14.36 12.66 27.97
C LYS A 479 -15.70 13.37 27.78
N VAL A 480 -15.71 14.69 27.94
CA VAL A 480 -16.91 15.51 27.75
C VAL A 480 -17.47 15.37 26.34
N ALA A 481 -16.62 15.38 25.32
CA ALA A 481 -17.05 15.24 23.93
C ALA A 481 -17.79 13.91 23.70
N LEU A 482 -17.16 12.78 24.02
CA LEU A 482 -17.73 11.47 23.70
C LEU A 482 -18.84 11.03 24.67
N GLU A 483 -18.83 11.47 25.94
CA GLU A 483 -19.91 11.17 26.89
C GLU A 483 -21.22 11.87 26.50
N ASN A 484 -21.15 13.12 26.03
CA ASN A 484 -22.34 13.92 25.73
C ASN A 484 -22.90 13.71 24.33
N LEU A 485 -22.16 13.09 23.40
CA LEU A 485 -22.72 12.70 22.10
C LEU A 485 -23.90 11.74 22.28
N PRO A 486 -25.07 11.97 21.66
CA PRO A 486 -26.20 11.05 21.71
C PRO A 486 -25.85 9.63 21.30
N LYS A 487 -26.48 8.62 21.94
CA LYS A 487 -26.32 7.22 21.52
C LYS A 487 -27.01 6.96 20.16
N GLU A 488 -28.02 7.77 19.86
CA GLU A 488 -28.78 7.80 18.62
C GLU A 488 -27.92 8.20 17.43
N SER A 489 -26.84 8.95 17.66
CA SER A 489 -25.78 9.19 16.68
C SER A 489 -25.05 7.88 16.44
N ARG A 490 -25.49 7.15 15.41
CA ARG A 490 -24.94 5.86 14.98
C ARG A 490 -23.54 6.04 14.39
N LEU A 491 -22.56 6.35 15.24
CA LEU A 491 -21.17 6.52 14.85
C LEU A 491 -20.64 5.24 14.18
N GLN A 492 -20.22 5.40 12.93
CA GLN A 492 -19.65 4.34 12.09
C GLN A 492 -18.13 4.40 12.10
N LYS A 493 -17.55 5.61 12.11
CA LYS A 493 -16.11 5.81 12.12
C LYS A 493 -15.71 6.72 13.27
N ILE A 494 -14.78 6.25 14.07
CA ILE A 494 -14.21 7.03 15.18
C ILE A 494 -12.69 7.03 14.99
N ASP A 495 -12.12 8.23 14.86
CA ASP A 495 -10.69 8.45 14.78
C ASP A 495 -10.27 9.32 15.98
N LEU A 496 -9.49 8.73 16.88
CA LEU A 496 -8.97 9.36 18.10
C LEU A 496 -7.45 9.43 18.07
N ASN A 497 -6.85 9.53 16.88
CA ASN A 497 -5.40 9.52 16.72
C ASN A 497 -4.71 10.60 17.57
N GLY A 498 -3.71 10.17 18.35
CA GLY A 498 -2.93 11.06 19.22
C GLY A 498 -3.65 11.46 20.51
N CYS A 499 -4.79 10.85 20.83
CA CYS A 499 -5.43 11.00 22.14
C CYS A 499 -4.64 10.22 23.22
N LEU A 500 -3.55 10.81 23.70
CA LEU A 500 -2.54 10.14 24.54
C LEU A 500 -3.09 9.61 25.87
N GLU A 501 -4.06 10.31 26.46
CA GLU A 501 -4.65 10.00 27.78
C GLU A 501 -5.88 9.08 27.69
N LEU A 502 -6.21 8.55 26.50
CA LEU A 502 -7.31 7.60 26.30
C LEU A 502 -7.00 6.27 27.00
N ASN A 503 -7.78 5.92 28.03
CA ASN A 503 -7.58 4.72 28.85
C ASN A 503 -8.59 3.60 28.55
N ASP A 504 -8.39 2.44 29.18
CA ASP A 504 -9.17 1.24 28.90
C ASP A 504 -10.65 1.33 29.27
N ASP A 505 -10.95 1.92 30.44
CA ASP A 505 -12.32 2.10 30.89
C ASP A 505 -13.11 2.99 29.94
N PHE A 506 -12.46 4.03 29.41
CA PHE A 506 -13.11 4.93 28.50
C PHE A 506 -13.30 4.34 27.11
N MET A 507 -12.34 3.56 26.61
CA MET A 507 -12.55 2.77 25.39
C MET A 507 -13.70 1.77 25.53
N LYS A 508 -13.82 1.11 26.68
CA LYS A 508 -14.95 0.23 26.99
C LYS A 508 -16.28 1.01 26.95
N PHE A 509 -16.33 2.22 27.51
CA PHE A 509 -17.51 3.08 27.43
C PHE A 509 -17.89 3.40 25.97
N ILE A 510 -16.92 3.84 25.16
CA ILE A 510 -17.12 4.19 23.73
C ILE A 510 -17.68 2.99 22.97
N LEU A 511 -17.06 1.82 23.10
CA LEU A 511 -17.46 0.61 22.39
C LEU A 511 -18.82 0.08 22.85
N ASN A 512 -19.16 0.20 24.14
CA ASN A 512 -20.50 -0.16 24.62
C ASN A 512 -21.58 0.76 24.03
N LYS A 513 -21.31 2.07 24.02
CA LYS A 513 -22.25 3.09 23.55
C LYS A 513 -22.61 2.90 22.07
N TRP A 514 -21.62 2.65 21.23
CA TRP A 514 -21.79 2.52 19.77
C TRP A 514 -21.49 1.12 19.21
N SER A 515 -21.65 0.08 20.04
CA SER A 515 -21.43 -1.33 19.68
C SER A 515 -22.18 -1.78 18.42
N GLN A 516 -23.32 -1.14 18.11
CA GLN A 516 -24.16 -1.50 16.98
C GLN A 516 -23.89 -0.72 15.69
N SER A 517 -22.97 0.24 15.69
CA SER A 517 -22.72 1.09 14.53
C SER A 517 -21.26 1.20 14.12
N VAL A 518 -20.31 1.02 15.03
CA VAL A 518 -18.88 1.20 14.73
C VAL A 518 -18.39 0.14 13.75
N GLU A 519 -17.81 0.62 12.65
CA GLU A 519 -17.28 -0.16 11.53
C GLU A 519 -15.79 0.14 11.28
N SER A 520 -15.29 1.29 11.74
CA SER A 520 -13.91 1.75 11.56
C SER A 520 -13.40 2.45 12.82
N LEU A 521 -12.24 2.05 13.30
CA LEU A 521 -11.57 2.64 14.47
C LEU A 521 -10.13 3.02 14.13
N ASP A 522 -9.77 4.27 14.37
CA ASP A 522 -8.39 4.73 14.38
C ASP A 522 -8.00 5.18 15.79
N LEU A 523 -7.04 4.48 16.38
CA LEU A 523 -6.53 4.68 17.73
C LEU A 523 -5.00 4.83 17.70
N MET A 524 -4.46 5.26 16.56
CA MET A 524 -3.04 5.47 16.38
C MET A 524 -2.47 6.38 17.49
N VAL A 525 -1.31 6.01 18.04
CA VAL A 525 -0.60 6.80 19.07
C VAL A 525 -1.37 6.94 20.41
N CYS A 526 -2.42 6.14 20.64
CA CYS A 526 -3.08 6.06 21.96
C CYS A 526 -2.26 5.16 22.92
N HIS A 527 -1.22 5.72 23.56
CA HIS A 527 -0.24 4.98 24.37
C HIS A 527 -0.77 4.40 25.69
N CYS A 528 -1.88 4.94 26.22
CA CYS A 528 -2.49 4.45 27.46
C CYS A 528 -3.36 3.19 27.28
N LEU A 529 -3.65 2.80 26.03
CA LEU A 529 -4.44 1.59 25.74
C LEU A 529 -3.65 0.32 25.99
N THR A 530 -4.27 -0.63 26.68
CA THR A 530 -3.71 -1.96 26.93
C THR A 530 -4.57 -3.05 26.29
N ASP A 531 -4.19 -4.31 26.50
CA ASP A 531 -4.97 -5.48 26.09
C ASP A 531 -6.42 -5.45 26.61
N GLU A 532 -6.71 -4.79 27.74
CA GLU A 532 -8.07 -4.68 28.26
C GLU A 532 -9.00 -3.91 27.31
N SER A 533 -8.52 -2.80 26.71
CA SER A 533 -9.24 -2.11 25.63
C SER A 533 -9.46 -2.99 24.43
N ILE A 534 -8.42 -3.66 23.97
CA ILE A 534 -8.44 -4.43 22.72
C ILE A 534 -9.39 -5.61 22.84
N LYS A 535 -9.45 -6.26 24.01
CA LYS A 535 -10.45 -7.31 24.30
C LYS A 535 -11.90 -6.82 24.16
N GLN A 536 -12.18 -5.53 24.35
CA GLN A 536 -13.53 -4.99 24.15
C GLN A 536 -13.93 -4.89 22.67
N LEU A 537 -12.98 -4.97 21.73
CA LEU A 537 -13.29 -4.96 20.30
C LEU A 537 -14.16 -6.16 19.87
N LYS A 538 -14.23 -7.21 20.69
CA LYS A 538 -15.18 -8.31 20.52
C LYS A 538 -16.65 -7.85 20.41
N LEU A 539 -16.98 -6.70 21.01
CA LEU A 539 -18.33 -6.11 20.97
C LEU A 539 -18.72 -5.61 19.57
N VAL A 540 -17.73 -5.30 18.72
CA VAL A 540 -17.91 -4.73 17.38
C VAL A 540 -17.34 -5.63 16.28
N LYS A 541 -16.90 -6.84 16.61
CA LYS A 541 -16.17 -7.73 15.69
C LYS A 541 -16.91 -8.04 14.38
N ASP A 542 -18.24 -8.10 14.42
CA ASP A 542 -19.09 -8.48 13.28
C ASP A 542 -19.35 -7.32 12.30
N LYS A 543 -18.85 -6.12 12.61
CA LYS A 543 -19.01 -4.88 11.82
C LYS A 543 -17.68 -4.19 11.52
N LEU A 544 -16.69 -4.35 12.41
CA LEU A 544 -15.39 -3.70 12.29
C LEU A 544 -14.61 -4.24 11.07
N TYR A 545 -14.47 -3.41 10.04
CA TYR A 545 -13.72 -3.73 8.83
C TYR A 545 -12.36 -3.00 8.75
N HIS A 546 -12.17 -1.95 9.56
CA HIS A 546 -10.94 -1.16 9.60
C HIS A 546 -10.51 -0.89 11.05
N LEU A 547 -9.25 -1.22 11.35
CA LEU A 547 -8.64 -0.97 12.66
C LEU A 547 -7.20 -0.46 12.48
N ASN A 548 -6.92 0.69 13.08
CA ASN A 548 -5.57 1.24 13.17
C ASN A 548 -5.14 1.35 14.65
N LEU A 549 -4.10 0.61 15.01
CA LEU A 549 -3.47 0.56 16.33
C LEU A 549 -1.98 0.93 16.28
N ALA A 550 -1.57 1.65 15.23
CA ALA A 550 -0.19 2.03 15.05
C ALA A 550 0.36 2.76 16.29
N TYR A 551 1.57 2.42 16.71
CA TYR A 551 2.24 3.00 17.90
C TYR A 551 1.52 2.78 19.25
N CYS A 552 0.55 1.87 19.34
CA CYS A 552 -0.01 1.42 20.62
C CYS A 552 0.93 0.42 21.32
N CYS A 553 2.00 0.93 21.93
CA CYS A 553 3.12 0.14 22.45
C CYS A 553 2.79 -0.82 23.62
N ARG A 554 1.66 -0.64 24.31
CA ARG A 554 1.22 -1.50 25.43
C ARG A 554 0.28 -2.63 25.00
N VAL A 555 -0.08 -2.70 23.72
CA VAL A 555 -0.90 -3.77 23.15
C VAL A 555 -0.02 -4.97 22.81
N THR A 556 -0.45 -6.16 23.18
CA THR A 556 0.27 -7.41 22.95
C THR A 556 -0.45 -8.32 21.95
N ALA A 557 0.27 -9.34 21.47
CA ALA A 557 -0.31 -10.42 20.68
C ALA A 557 -1.53 -11.08 21.35
N GLN A 558 -1.52 -11.26 22.68
CA GLN A 558 -2.61 -11.93 23.38
C GLN A 558 -3.89 -11.09 23.40
N GLY A 559 -3.76 -9.78 23.64
CA GLY A 559 -4.88 -8.84 23.57
C GLY A 559 -5.50 -8.79 22.18
N LEU A 560 -4.67 -8.68 21.14
CA LEU A 560 -5.12 -8.67 19.74
C LEU A 560 -5.83 -9.97 19.36
N LEU A 561 -5.28 -11.13 19.71
CA LEU A 561 -5.94 -12.41 19.43
C LEU A 561 -7.31 -12.46 20.11
N LYS A 562 -7.42 -12.10 21.39
CA LYS A 562 -8.72 -12.12 22.08
C LYS A 562 -9.71 -11.07 21.56
N GLY A 563 -9.21 -9.92 21.09
CA GLY A 563 -10.04 -8.80 20.67
C GLY A 563 -10.58 -8.90 19.25
N ILE A 564 -9.73 -9.27 18.29
CA ILE A 564 -10.05 -9.18 16.85
C ILE A 564 -9.95 -10.52 16.11
N ALA A 565 -9.25 -11.50 16.67
CA ALA A 565 -8.95 -12.78 16.00
C ALA A 565 -9.11 -13.98 16.96
N GLU A 566 -10.12 -13.96 17.82
CA GLU A 566 -10.35 -15.06 18.77
C GLU A 566 -10.86 -16.31 18.02
N SER A 567 -11.65 -16.03 16.99
CA SER A 567 -12.17 -16.97 15.99
C SER A 567 -12.02 -16.33 14.60
N ALA A 568 -12.38 -17.07 13.55
CA ALA A 568 -12.35 -16.54 12.19
C ALA A 568 -13.26 -15.31 12.06
N ASN A 569 -12.71 -14.22 11.52
CA ASN A 569 -13.40 -12.97 11.25
C ASN A 569 -13.18 -12.61 9.77
N ASP A 570 -14.28 -12.66 9.02
CA ASP A 570 -14.34 -12.42 7.58
C ASP A 570 -14.66 -10.96 7.23
N LYS A 571 -14.95 -10.12 8.23
CA LYS A 571 -15.29 -8.69 8.08
C LYS A 571 -14.08 -7.79 8.07
N MET A 572 -13.01 -8.16 8.77
CA MET A 572 -11.80 -7.34 8.83
C MET A 572 -11.14 -7.26 7.45
N LEU A 573 -11.02 -6.04 6.90
CA LEU A 573 -10.42 -5.80 5.59
C LEU A 573 -9.12 -5.00 5.68
N ASN A 574 -8.98 -4.15 6.69
CA ASN A 574 -7.85 -3.23 6.83
C ASN A 574 -7.33 -3.26 8.27
N LEU A 575 -6.06 -3.63 8.43
CA LEU A 575 -5.43 -3.73 9.74
C LEU A 575 -4.06 -3.06 9.72
N ASN A 576 -3.89 -2.07 10.60
CA ASN A 576 -2.60 -1.42 10.80
C ASN A 576 -2.10 -1.68 12.24
N LEU A 577 -1.00 -2.42 12.35
CA LEU A 577 -0.32 -2.76 13.60
C LEU A 577 1.11 -2.21 13.64
N SER A 578 1.43 -1.22 12.80
CA SER A 578 2.80 -0.71 12.70
C SER A 578 3.34 -0.22 14.05
N HIS A 579 4.61 -0.47 14.31
CA HIS A 579 5.31 -0.11 15.55
C HIS A 579 4.77 -0.77 16.83
N ILE A 580 4.01 -1.87 16.74
CA ILE A 580 3.68 -2.70 17.91
C ILE A 580 4.80 -3.74 18.07
N THR A 581 5.66 -3.54 19.08
CA THR A 581 6.83 -4.40 19.31
C THR A 581 6.52 -5.67 20.11
N GLY A 582 5.40 -5.71 20.83
CA GLY A 582 4.94 -6.86 21.63
C GLY A 582 4.28 -7.99 20.84
N LEU A 583 4.59 -8.12 19.55
CA LEU A 583 4.04 -9.15 18.66
C LEU A 583 5.04 -10.30 18.48
N SER A 584 4.55 -11.53 18.33
CA SER A 584 5.37 -12.72 18.04
C SER A 584 5.12 -13.29 16.64
N GLU A 585 5.95 -14.23 16.21
CA GLU A 585 5.80 -14.92 14.92
C GLU A 585 4.50 -15.76 14.90
N GLU A 586 4.21 -16.47 15.99
CA GLU A 586 3.01 -17.31 16.17
C GLU A 586 1.72 -16.50 16.08
N PHE A 587 1.76 -15.25 16.55
CA PHE A 587 0.66 -14.32 16.39
C PHE A 587 0.30 -14.11 14.92
N ILE A 588 1.29 -13.89 14.05
CA ILE A 588 1.05 -13.67 12.61
C ILE A 588 0.48 -14.92 11.96
N PHE A 589 0.93 -16.12 12.34
CA PHE A 589 0.35 -17.36 11.84
C PHE A 589 -1.15 -17.45 12.14
N LEU A 590 -1.53 -17.26 13.40
CA LEU A 590 -2.93 -17.29 13.83
C LEU A 590 -3.76 -16.15 13.23
N LEU A 591 -3.19 -14.95 13.16
CA LEU A 591 -3.84 -13.77 12.58
C LEU A 591 -4.20 -14.01 11.10
N THR A 592 -3.25 -14.53 10.32
CA THR A 592 -3.45 -14.76 8.88
C THR A 592 -4.44 -15.88 8.59
N GLU A 593 -4.52 -16.90 9.47
CA GLU A 593 -5.52 -17.96 9.37
C GLU A 593 -6.93 -17.44 9.71
N ARG A 594 -7.05 -16.56 10.71
CA ARG A 594 -8.33 -16.10 11.24
C ARG A 594 -8.88 -14.85 10.55
N LEU A 595 -8.06 -14.09 9.82
CA LEU A 595 -8.48 -12.90 9.07
C LEU A 595 -8.27 -13.06 7.55
N PRO A 596 -8.93 -14.04 6.89
CA PRO A 596 -8.59 -14.44 5.52
C PRO A 596 -8.93 -13.39 4.45
N ASN A 597 -9.81 -12.43 4.75
CA ASN A 597 -10.29 -11.41 3.80
C ASN A 597 -9.52 -10.09 3.85
N LEU A 598 -8.40 -10.02 4.58
CA LEU A 598 -7.58 -8.82 4.63
C LEU A 598 -7.17 -8.36 3.23
N THR A 599 -7.41 -7.07 2.97
CA THR A 599 -7.04 -6.36 1.74
C THR A 599 -5.91 -5.37 1.98
N SER A 600 -5.76 -4.88 3.21
CA SER A 600 -4.67 -4.01 3.63
C SER A 600 -4.10 -4.49 4.96
N LEU A 601 -2.78 -4.70 4.98
CA LEU A 601 -2.04 -5.07 6.18
C LEU A 601 -0.77 -4.23 6.30
N ASN A 602 -0.60 -3.55 7.42
CA ASN A 602 0.61 -2.82 7.74
C ASN A 602 1.24 -3.38 9.03
N LEU A 603 2.47 -3.89 8.89
CA LEU A 603 3.30 -4.46 9.94
C LEU A 603 4.65 -3.73 10.05
N GLU A 604 4.70 -2.48 9.60
CA GLU A 604 5.92 -1.67 9.67
C GLU A 604 6.54 -1.68 11.07
N ASN A 605 7.84 -1.90 11.13
CA ASN A 605 8.64 -1.95 12.34
C ASN A 605 8.15 -2.97 13.41
N CYS A 606 7.45 -4.04 13.01
CA CYS A 606 7.06 -5.16 13.89
C CYS A 606 8.17 -6.23 13.93
N ARG A 607 9.39 -5.82 14.32
CA ARG A 607 10.64 -6.57 14.07
C ARG A 607 10.68 -7.98 14.64
N GLU A 608 10.05 -8.24 15.78
CA GLU A 608 10.06 -9.59 16.39
C GLU A 608 9.08 -10.56 15.74
N ALA A 609 7.94 -10.05 15.25
CA ALA A 609 6.89 -10.87 14.63
C ALA A 609 7.14 -11.13 13.15
N VAL A 610 7.80 -10.21 12.45
CA VAL A 610 7.95 -10.24 10.99
C VAL A 610 9.30 -10.82 10.61
N THR A 611 9.28 -12.05 10.14
CA THR A 611 10.40 -12.89 9.72
C THR A 611 10.08 -13.51 8.35
N ASP A 612 11.05 -14.19 7.74
CA ASP A 612 10.80 -14.96 6.51
C ASP A 612 9.67 -15.98 6.66
N ARG A 613 9.53 -16.65 7.82
CA ARG A 613 8.47 -17.64 8.00
C ARG A 613 7.11 -16.97 8.12
N SER A 614 6.98 -15.90 8.91
CA SER A 614 5.70 -15.23 9.09
C SER A 614 5.20 -14.53 7.83
N VAL A 615 6.09 -13.94 7.02
CA VAL A 615 5.67 -13.39 5.72
C VAL A 615 5.26 -14.47 4.72
N ASN A 616 5.90 -15.64 4.70
CA ASN A 616 5.44 -16.73 3.85
C ASN A 616 4.03 -17.21 4.24
N PHE A 617 3.70 -17.21 5.53
CA PHE A 617 2.35 -17.51 6.01
C PHE A 617 1.34 -16.44 5.56
N ILE A 618 1.69 -15.15 5.66
CA ILE A 618 0.90 -14.04 5.10
C ILE A 618 0.60 -14.31 3.62
N PHE A 619 1.62 -14.65 2.82
CA PHE A 619 1.47 -14.90 1.39
C PHE A 619 0.62 -16.14 1.10
N SER A 620 0.71 -17.17 1.95
CA SER A 620 -0.05 -18.40 1.80
C SER A 620 -1.55 -18.23 2.03
N ASN A 621 -1.94 -17.40 3.02
CA ASN A 621 -3.31 -17.29 3.51
C ASN A 621 -4.04 -16.05 2.96
N LEU A 622 -3.38 -14.89 2.93
CA LEU A 622 -4.03 -13.60 2.65
C LEU A 622 -4.05 -13.25 1.16
N ARG A 623 -4.65 -14.12 0.34
CA ARG A 623 -4.65 -14.03 -1.14
C ARG A 623 -5.43 -12.83 -1.71
N HIS A 624 -6.17 -12.12 -0.86
CA HIS A 624 -6.94 -10.93 -1.22
C HIS A 624 -6.22 -9.61 -0.91
N LEU A 625 -4.99 -9.67 -0.38
CA LEU A 625 -4.19 -8.47 -0.13
C LEU A 625 -3.96 -7.66 -1.41
N ARG A 626 -4.18 -6.36 -1.25
CA ARG A 626 -3.92 -5.30 -2.24
C ARG A 626 -2.86 -4.33 -1.75
N HIS A 627 -2.77 -4.12 -0.44
CA HIS A 627 -1.81 -3.23 0.17
C HIS A 627 -1.06 -3.95 1.28
N LEU A 628 0.26 -4.02 1.16
CA LEU A 628 1.13 -4.63 2.16
C LEU A 628 2.30 -3.70 2.46
N SER A 629 2.46 -3.35 3.74
CA SER A 629 3.63 -2.63 4.23
C SER A 629 4.40 -3.49 5.24
N LEU A 630 5.68 -3.73 4.93
CA LEU A 630 6.64 -4.46 5.75
C LEU A 630 7.87 -3.57 6.02
N ASN A 631 7.68 -2.26 6.06
CA ASN A 631 8.78 -1.32 6.26
C ASN A 631 9.54 -1.62 7.56
N ASP A 632 10.86 -1.40 7.55
CA ASP A 632 11.78 -1.59 8.69
C ASP A 632 11.70 -2.98 9.35
N CYS A 633 11.20 -3.99 8.64
CA CYS A 633 11.20 -5.39 9.05
C CYS A 633 12.53 -6.05 8.65
N VAL A 634 13.59 -5.72 9.39
CA VAL A 634 14.99 -6.08 9.06
C VAL A 634 15.29 -7.59 9.02
N ARG A 635 14.42 -8.42 9.60
CA ARG A 635 14.55 -9.90 9.61
C ARG A 635 14.01 -10.57 8.34
N ILE A 636 13.44 -9.79 7.41
CA ILE A 636 13.05 -10.28 6.08
C ILE A 636 14.30 -10.33 5.20
N THR A 637 14.54 -11.48 4.58
CA THR A 637 15.57 -11.73 3.58
C THR A 637 14.95 -12.04 2.22
N ASP A 638 15.79 -12.30 1.21
CA ASP A 638 15.32 -12.76 -0.10
C ASP A 638 14.46 -14.03 0.00
N ASP A 639 14.77 -14.94 0.92
CA ASP A 639 14.06 -16.22 1.04
C ASP A 639 12.65 -16.05 1.60
N GLY A 640 12.40 -15.02 2.43
CA GLY A 640 11.05 -14.65 2.83
C GLY A 640 10.20 -14.14 1.67
N LEU A 641 10.78 -13.47 0.67
CA LEU A 641 10.01 -13.02 -0.49
C LEU A 641 9.85 -14.10 -1.56
N ILE A 642 10.88 -14.92 -1.75
CA ILE A 642 10.92 -15.97 -2.78
C ILE A 642 10.14 -17.22 -2.34
N GLY A 643 10.05 -17.46 -1.04
CA GLY A 643 9.63 -18.75 -0.50
C GLY A 643 10.85 -19.61 -0.14
N THR A 644 10.69 -20.42 0.90
CA THR A 644 11.71 -21.37 1.37
C THR A 644 11.34 -22.79 0.95
N GLU A 645 12.28 -23.73 1.01
CA GLU A 645 12.04 -25.16 0.74
C GLU A 645 10.89 -25.76 1.58
N TYR A 646 10.61 -25.16 2.75
CA TYR A 646 9.57 -25.59 3.68
C TYR A 646 8.25 -24.83 3.53
N SER A 647 8.22 -23.70 2.80
CA SER A 647 7.03 -22.90 2.56
C SER A 647 7.07 -22.27 1.17
N MET A 648 6.32 -22.87 0.25
CA MET A 648 6.30 -22.59 -1.19
C MET A 648 5.58 -21.28 -1.59
N SER A 649 5.19 -20.43 -0.63
CA SER A 649 4.41 -19.22 -0.94
C SER A 649 5.30 -18.00 -1.04
N ALA A 650 5.67 -17.66 -2.28
CA ALA A 650 6.34 -16.40 -2.62
C ALA A 650 5.38 -15.20 -2.51
N VAL A 651 5.93 -14.00 -2.42
CA VAL A 651 5.13 -12.75 -2.45
C VAL A 651 4.32 -12.61 -3.75
N SER A 652 4.82 -13.11 -4.89
CA SER A 652 4.11 -13.16 -6.19
C SER A 652 2.79 -13.95 -6.14
N SER A 653 2.59 -14.75 -5.11
CA SER A 653 1.35 -15.47 -4.89
C SER A 653 0.17 -14.56 -4.52
N LEU A 654 0.45 -13.31 -4.11
CA LEU A 654 -0.51 -12.22 -3.90
C LEU A 654 -0.88 -11.54 -5.24
N LYS A 655 -1.61 -12.26 -6.10
CA LYS A 655 -1.89 -11.81 -7.49
C LYS A 655 -2.65 -10.48 -7.63
N ARG A 656 -3.30 -10.02 -6.55
CA ARG A 656 -4.09 -8.77 -6.49
C ARG A 656 -3.34 -7.62 -5.82
N LEU A 657 -2.05 -7.80 -5.52
CA LEU A 657 -1.27 -6.79 -4.83
C LEU A 657 -1.09 -5.55 -5.73
N GLU A 658 -1.56 -4.41 -5.23
CA GLU A 658 -1.50 -3.11 -5.91
C GLU A 658 -0.41 -2.20 -5.30
N THR A 659 -0.08 -2.41 -4.02
CA THR A 659 0.93 -1.62 -3.29
C THR A 659 1.77 -2.52 -2.39
N LEU A 660 3.09 -2.42 -2.54
CA LEU A 660 4.06 -3.13 -1.72
C LEU A 660 5.10 -2.13 -1.20
N SER A 661 5.29 -2.08 0.11
CA SER A 661 6.33 -1.26 0.75
C SER A 661 7.30 -2.14 1.54
N LEU A 662 8.58 -2.06 1.15
CA LEU A 662 9.70 -2.83 1.72
C LEU A 662 10.83 -1.89 2.18
N ARG A 663 10.52 -0.62 2.45
CA ARG A 663 11.52 0.37 2.89
C ARG A 663 12.25 -0.15 4.13
N GLY A 664 13.57 -0.04 4.20
CA GLY A 664 14.33 -0.46 5.38
C GLY A 664 14.47 -1.98 5.55
N CYS A 665 13.97 -2.80 4.63
CA CYS A 665 14.25 -4.24 4.58
C CYS A 665 15.65 -4.49 4.01
N ARG A 666 16.69 -4.18 4.80
CA ARG A 666 18.10 -4.11 4.39
C ARG A 666 18.70 -5.43 3.87
N ASN A 667 18.04 -6.56 4.11
CA ASN A 667 18.51 -7.89 3.72
C ASN A 667 17.92 -8.42 2.40
N ILE A 668 17.12 -7.61 1.72
CA ILE A 668 16.61 -7.86 0.36
C ILE A 668 17.69 -7.48 -0.67
N SER A 669 17.89 -8.31 -1.69
CA SER A 669 18.84 -8.09 -2.78
C SER A 669 18.20 -8.21 -4.17
N ASN A 670 19.01 -8.09 -5.22
CA ASN A 670 18.59 -8.37 -6.60
C ASN A 670 17.86 -9.72 -6.78
N ARG A 671 18.17 -10.73 -5.95
CA ARG A 671 17.58 -12.07 -6.03
C ARG A 671 16.06 -12.04 -5.85
N SER A 672 15.54 -11.31 -4.87
CA SER A 672 14.09 -11.20 -4.64
C SER A 672 13.40 -10.39 -5.73
N LEU A 673 14.00 -9.31 -6.22
CA LEU A 673 13.43 -8.55 -7.35
C LEU A 673 13.29 -9.44 -8.61
N LEU A 674 14.31 -10.25 -8.92
CA LEU A 674 14.30 -11.15 -10.09
C LEU A 674 13.35 -12.35 -9.93
N LYS A 675 13.31 -12.96 -8.73
CA LYS A 675 12.59 -14.23 -8.52
C LYS A 675 11.19 -14.06 -7.95
N ALA A 676 10.97 -13.05 -7.10
CA ALA A 676 9.77 -12.93 -6.28
C ALA A 676 8.82 -11.82 -6.71
N LEU A 677 9.32 -10.67 -7.16
CA LEU A 677 8.48 -9.52 -7.52
C LEU A 677 7.89 -9.67 -8.94
N LYS A 678 6.96 -10.59 -9.09
CA LYS A 678 6.27 -10.87 -10.36
C LYS A 678 4.79 -10.52 -10.29
N PHE A 679 4.44 -9.27 -10.60
CA PHE A 679 3.10 -8.73 -10.41
C PHE A 679 2.55 -7.98 -11.62
N GLN A 680 1.42 -8.45 -12.14
CA GLN A 680 0.73 -7.80 -13.25
C GLN A 680 -0.15 -6.61 -12.83
N GLN A 681 -0.38 -6.43 -11.53
CA GLN A 681 -1.28 -5.39 -10.99
C GLN A 681 -0.60 -4.44 -10.00
N LEU A 682 0.70 -4.62 -9.72
CA LEU A 682 1.41 -3.79 -8.77
C LEU A 682 1.58 -2.38 -9.36
N ARG A 683 1.01 -1.38 -8.68
CA ARG A 683 1.04 0.03 -9.10
C ARG A 683 2.05 0.84 -8.30
N ARG A 684 2.30 0.48 -7.04
CA ARG A 684 3.20 1.24 -6.15
C ARG A 684 4.19 0.32 -5.47
N LEU A 685 5.48 0.66 -5.60
CA LEU A 685 6.57 -0.06 -4.97
C LEU A 685 7.54 0.89 -4.27
N THR A 686 7.84 0.61 -3.01
CA THR A 686 8.84 1.35 -2.21
C THR A 686 9.96 0.42 -1.75
N LEU A 687 11.19 0.75 -2.11
CA LEU A 687 12.43 -0.01 -1.83
C LEU A 687 13.51 0.86 -1.16
N GLY A 688 13.14 1.95 -0.48
CA GLY A 688 14.13 2.82 0.16
C GLY A 688 14.99 2.10 1.19
N TYR A 689 16.27 2.46 1.31
CA TYR A 689 17.24 1.82 2.22
C TYR A 689 17.45 0.30 1.98
N CYS A 690 17.10 -0.20 0.79
CA CYS A 690 17.40 -1.57 0.34
C CYS A 690 18.74 -1.58 -0.40
N TYR A 691 19.81 -1.57 0.39
CA TYR A 691 21.18 -1.32 -0.03
C TYR A 691 21.79 -2.31 -1.04
N LYS A 692 21.24 -3.51 -1.17
CA LYS A 692 21.76 -4.60 -2.04
C LYS A 692 21.07 -4.66 -3.41
N ILE A 693 20.31 -3.62 -3.77
CA ILE A 693 19.61 -3.51 -5.05
C ILE A 693 20.42 -2.66 -6.02
N SER A 694 20.72 -3.22 -7.18
CA SER A 694 21.44 -2.56 -8.29
C SER A 694 20.68 -2.70 -9.61
N SER A 695 21.28 -2.28 -10.73
CA SER A 695 20.71 -2.39 -12.08
C SER A 695 20.20 -3.80 -12.40
N ARG A 696 20.93 -4.85 -12.00
CA ARG A 696 20.50 -6.23 -12.18
C ARG A 696 19.18 -6.57 -11.48
N GLY A 697 18.87 -5.94 -10.35
CA GLY A 697 17.58 -6.12 -9.69
C GLY A 697 16.45 -5.40 -10.43
N ILE A 698 16.75 -4.21 -10.97
CA ILE A 698 15.80 -3.39 -11.73
C ILE A 698 15.33 -4.09 -13.00
N GLU A 699 16.18 -4.87 -13.67
CA GLU A 699 15.80 -5.71 -14.82
C GLU A 699 14.57 -6.58 -14.51
N GLY A 700 14.54 -7.24 -13.35
CA GLY A 700 13.41 -8.07 -12.94
C GLY A 700 12.13 -7.27 -12.68
N LEU A 701 12.25 -6.05 -12.13
CA LEU A 701 11.10 -5.17 -11.92
C LEU A 701 10.50 -4.73 -13.25
N VAL A 702 11.34 -4.33 -14.20
CA VAL A 702 10.92 -3.92 -15.55
C VAL A 702 10.24 -5.08 -16.28
N GLU A 703 10.80 -6.28 -16.21
CA GLU A 703 10.26 -7.44 -16.92
C GLU A 703 8.91 -7.90 -16.35
N TYR A 704 8.76 -7.91 -15.02
CA TYR A 704 7.62 -8.59 -14.38
C TYR A 704 6.58 -7.67 -13.72
N CYS A 705 6.80 -6.35 -13.69
CA CYS A 705 5.87 -5.37 -13.08
C CYS A 705 5.45 -4.23 -14.03
N PRO A 706 4.80 -4.52 -15.18
CA PRO A 706 4.48 -3.52 -16.20
C PRO A 706 3.41 -2.49 -15.79
N ALA A 707 2.69 -2.75 -14.70
CA ALA A 707 1.61 -1.90 -14.19
C ALA A 707 2.09 -0.80 -13.21
N LEU A 708 3.39 -0.70 -12.94
CA LEU A 708 3.94 0.27 -11.98
C LEU A 708 3.66 1.71 -12.42
N GLU A 709 3.04 2.46 -11.51
CA GLU A 709 2.73 3.88 -11.65
C GLU A 709 3.60 4.74 -10.71
N GLU A 710 4.00 4.22 -9.55
CA GLU A 710 4.86 4.91 -8.58
C GLU A 710 5.99 4.00 -8.09
N LEU A 711 7.22 4.47 -8.26
CA LEU A 711 8.43 3.77 -7.81
C LEU A 711 9.26 4.69 -6.93
N THR A 712 9.53 4.24 -5.71
CA THR A 712 10.38 4.95 -4.75
C THR A 712 11.57 4.09 -4.37
N ILE A 713 12.77 4.51 -4.75
CA ILE A 713 14.04 3.87 -4.44
C ILE A 713 14.95 4.94 -3.86
N THR A 714 14.83 5.23 -2.56
CA THR A 714 15.62 6.29 -1.90
C THR A 714 16.78 5.72 -1.10
N SER A 715 17.86 6.48 -0.95
CA SER A 715 19.01 6.11 -0.12
C SER A 715 19.56 4.71 -0.46
N CYS A 716 19.57 4.34 -1.74
CA CYS A 716 20.08 3.08 -2.24
C CYS A 716 21.37 3.34 -3.02
N PHE A 717 22.51 3.09 -2.40
CA PHE A 717 23.81 3.48 -2.95
C PHE A 717 24.26 2.69 -4.19
N MET A 718 23.67 1.53 -4.48
CA MET A 718 23.97 0.74 -5.69
C MET A 718 23.13 1.14 -6.93
N ILE A 719 22.31 2.18 -6.82
CA ILE A 719 21.48 2.68 -7.92
C ILE A 719 22.28 3.73 -8.71
N SER A 720 22.52 3.44 -10.00
CA SER A 720 23.27 4.29 -10.94
C SER A 720 22.36 4.83 -12.06
N ASP A 721 22.92 5.68 -12.92
CA ASP A 721 22.21 6.22 -14.09
C ASP A 721 21.61 5.12 -15.00
N ASP A 722 22.26 3.95 -15.10
CA ASP A 722 21.78 2.81 -15.87
C ASP A 722 20.46 2.25 -15.30
N CYS A 723 20.30 2.27 -13.97
CA CYS A 723 19.03 1.89 -13.34
C CYS A 723 17.91 2.82 -13.78
N VAL A 724 18.17 4.12 -13.81
CA VAL A 724 17.18 5.12 -14.24
C VAL A 724 16.83 4.92 -15.70
N LEU A 725 17.83 4.66 -16.56
CA LEU A 725 17.62 4.34 -17.97
C LEU A 725 16.69 3.12 -18.15
N GLN A 726 16.97 2.02 -17.45
CA GLN A 726 16.13 0.82 -17.50
C GLN A 726 14.70 1.11 -17.02
N ILE A 727 14.54 1.87 -15.94
CA ILE A 727 13.24 2.25 -15.39
C ILE A 727 12.41 3.04 -16.42
N VAL A 728 12.99 4.07 -17.02
CA VAL A 728 12.24 4.97 -17.93
C VAL A 728 11.90 4.31 -19.26
N LEU A 729 12.72 3.35 -19.73
CA LEU A 729 12.44 2.56 -20.93
C LEU A 729 11.46 1.43 -20.65
N GLY A 730 11.55 0.83 -19.46
CA GLY A 730 10.89 -0.42 -19.10
C GLY A 730 9.52 -0.30 -18.43
N LEU A 731 9.22 0.83 -17.79
CA LEU A 731 7.97 1.04 -17.07
C LEU A 731 7.06 2.06 -17.78
N PRO A 732 6.22 1.63 -18.73
CA PRO A 732 5.46 2.52 -19.62
C PRO A 732 4.33 3.29 -18.91
N ARG A 733 3.96 2.88 -17.69
CA ARG A 733 2.89 3.50 -16.89
C ARG A 733 3.41 4.39 -15.77
N LEU A 734 4.72 4.55 -15.64
CA LEU A 734 5.33 5.28 -14.53
C LEU A 734 4.90 6.76 -14.55
N ARG A 735 4.38 7.22 -13.41
CA ARG A 735 3.91 8.59 -13.17
C ARG A 735 4.72 9.27 -12.08
N LYS A 736 5.23 8.52 -11.10
CA LYS A 736 6.05 9.05 -10.01
C LYS A 736 7.32 8.24 -9.87
N LEU A 737 8.45 8.94 -9.89
CA LEU A 737 9.76 8.36 -9.62
C LEU A 737 10.43 9.16 -8.50
N ASN A 738 10.82 8.48 -7.44
CA ASN A 738 11.64 9.07 -6.39
C ASN A 738 12.92 8.26 -6.22
N VAL A 739 14.06 8.87 -6.54
CA VAL A 739 15.40 8.29 -6.41
C VAL A 739 16.32 9.15 -5.53
N SER A 740 15.73 9.90 -4.59
CA SER A 740 16.46 10.79 -3.69
C SER A 740 17.52 10.05 -2.87
N ASN A 741 18.65 10.71 -2.60
CA ASN A 741 19.80 10.21 -1.87
C ASN A 741 20.44 8.96 -2.52
N CYS A 742 20.27 8.76 -3.83
CA CYS A 742 21.04 7.77 -4.59
C CYS A 742 22.29 8.45 -5.14
N VAL A 743 23.39 8.37 -4.38
CA VAL A 743 24.63 9.13 -4.60
C VAL A 743 25.35 8.85 -5.92
N ASN A 744 25.04 7.74 -6.59
CA ASN A 744 25.66 7.33 -7.85
C ASN A 744 24.88 7.80 -9.10
N LEU A 745 23.91 8.71 -8.93
CA LEU A 745 23.18 9.33 -10.02
C LEU A 745 23.85 10.64 -10.45
N THR A 746 23.84 10.91 -11.75
CA THR A 746 24.41 12.13 -12.33
C THR A 746 23.39 12.82 -13.24
N MET A 747 23.78 13.91 -13.89
CA MET A 747 22.95 14.59 -14.89
C MET A 747 22.49 13.68 -16.04
N ARG A 748 23.15 12.54 -16.30
CA ARG A 748 22.70 11.56 -17.30
C ARG A 748 21.33 10.99 -16.98
N SER A 749 21.03 10.73 -15.69
CA SER A 749 19.70 10.30 -15.26
C SER A 749 18.60 11.29 -15.67
N ILE A 750 18.87 12.59 -15.55
CA ILE A 750 17.94 13.64 -15.97
C ILE A 750 17.75 13.58 -17.48
N ASP A 751 18.83 13.49 -18.25
CA ASP A 751 18.76 13.41 -19.71
C ASP A 751 17.96 12.18 -20.18
N TYR A 752 18.09 11.03 -19.51
CA TYR A 752 17.28 9.84 -19.79
C TYR A 752 15.80 10.05 -19.48
N VAL A 753 15.48 10.67 -18.33
CA VAL A 753 14.09 10.99 -17.99
C VAL A 753 13.47 11.93 -19.02
N MET A 754 14.20 12.95 -19.48
CA MET A 754 13.73 13.86 -20.53
C MET A 754 13.50 13.14 -21.86
N THR A 755 14.45 12.30 -22.26
CA THR A 755 14.43 11.69 -23.59
C THR A 755 13.34 10.64 -23.69
N TYR A 756 13.24 9.75 -22.70
CA TYR A 756 12.47 8.52 -22.83
C TYR A 756 11.14 8.53 -22.07
N CYS A 757 11.04 9.29 -20.97
CA CYS A 757 9.84 9.23 -20.14
C CYS A 757 8.74 10.16 -20.68
N LYS A 758 7.59 9.59 -21.08
CA LYS A 758 6.44 10.33 -21.63
C LYS A 758 5.31 10.55 -20.62
N THR A 759 5.18 9.66 -19.63
CA THR A 759 4.03 9.61 -18.71
C THR A 759 4.33 10.18 -17.32
N LEU A 760 5.60 10.47 -17.01
CA LEU A 760 6.03 10.94 -15.70
C LEU A 760 5.41 12.30 -15.35
N ARG A 761 4.96 12.41 -14.10
CA ARG A 761 4.31 13.60 -13.53
C ARG A 761 5.01 14.09 -12.26
N GLU A 762 5.67 13.22 -11.51
CA GLU A 762 6.39 13.60 -10.29
C GLU A 762 7.78 12.97 -10.32
N LEU A 763 8.81 13.80 -10.10
CA LEU A 763 10.21 13.39 -10.02
C LEU A 763 10.84 13.96 -8.76
N CYS A 764 11.36 13.09 -7.90
CA CYS A 764 12.09 13.49 -6.69
C CYS A 764 13.52 12.95 -6.75
N MET A 765 14.49 13.85 -6.71
CA MET A 765 15.93 13.57 -6.86
C MET A 765 16.76 14.39 -5.85
N ASN A 766 16.26 14.52 -4.62
CA ASN A 766 16.92 15.30 -3.57
C ASN A 766 18.20 14.62 -3.06
N GLY A 767 19.16 15.41 -2.58
CA GLY A 767 20.38 14.91 -1.92
C GLY A 767 21.27 14.08 -2.85
N ILE A 768 21.41 14.52 -4.10
CA ILE A 768 22.34 13.95 -5.07
C ILE A 768 23.32 15.07 -5.44
N ASP A 769 24.53 15.03 -4.87
CA ASP A 769 25.52 16.12 -4.96
C ASP A 769 25.95 16.42 -6.41
N ALA A 770 25.89 15.41 -7.30
CA ALA A 770 26.24 15.55 -8.72
C ALA A 770 25.15 16.26 -9.56
N LEU A 771 24.00 16.62 -8.99
CA LEU A 771 22.94 17.33 -9.69
C LEU A 771 22.98 18.81 -9.33
N GLU A 772 23.35 19.66 -10.30
CA GLU A 772 23.18 21.10 -10.17
C GLU A 772 21.70 21.48 -10.27
N VAL A 773 21.10 21.86 -9.14
CA VAL A 773 19.66 22.13 -9.00
C VAL A 773 19.14 23.11 -10.06
N GLU A 774 19.89 24.19 -10.32
CA GLU A 774 19.51 25.20 -11.32
C GLU A 774 19.47 24.63 -12.74
N GLN A 775 20.47 23.84 -13.13
CA GLN A 775 20.51 23.21 -14.45
C GLN A 775 19.36 22.22 -14.64
N VAL A 776 19.05 21.43 -13.60
CA VAL A 776 17.95 20.46 -13.64
C VAL A 776 16.60 21.18 -13.77
N GLN A 777 16.38 22.24 -12.99
CA GLN A 777 15.17 23.05 -13.06
C GLN A 777 15.00 23.68 -14.45
N GLN A 778 16.04 24.29 -15.01
CA GLN A 778 15.99 24.88 -16.35
C GLN A 778 15.68 23.84 -17.44
N LYS A 779 16.29 22.65 -17.38
CA LYS A 779 16.01 21.57 -18.34
C LYS A 779 14.56 21.06 -18.22
N LEU A 780 14.06 20.86 -16.99
CA LEU A 780 12.68 20.40 -16.73
C LEU A 780 11.63 21.40 -17.20
N LEU A 781 11.82 22.68 -16.88
CA LEU A 781 10.92 23.75 -17.31
C LEU A 781 10.88 23.90 -18.84
N LYS A 782 12.01 23.74 -19.54
CA LYS A 782 12.09 23.90 -20.99
C LYS A 782 11.53 22.70 -21.78
N GLN A 783 11.76 21.47 -21.33
CA GLN A 783 11.50 20.27 -22.16
C GLN A 783 10.34 19.39 -21.68
N LYS A 784 9.96 19.44 -20.39
CA LYS A 784 8.92 18.58 -19.81
C LYS A 784 8.07 19.32 -18.76
N PRO A 785 7.30 20.36 -19.14
CA PRO A 785 6.50 21.16 -18.21
C PRO A 785 5.38 20.36 -17.50
N GLN A 786 5.06 19.15 -17.96
CA GLN A 786 4.06 18.27 -17.34
C GLN A 786 4.54 17.57 -16.05
N ILE A 787 5.82 17.67 -15.68
CA ILE A 787 6.31 17.15 -14.40
C ILE A 787 5.89 18.13 -13.29
N LEU A 788 4.69 17.87 -12.76
CA LEU A 788 3.91 18.67 -11.79
C LEU A 788 4.59 18.89 -10.44
N LYS A 789 5.58 18.08 -10.07
CA LYS A 789 6.29 18.22 -8.80
C LYS A 789 7.74 17.78 -8.96
N VAL A 790 8.61 18.76 -8.88
CA VAL A 790 10.03 18.57 -8.69
C VAL A 790 10.33 19.18 -7.33
N GLU A 791 10.24 18.36 -6.28
CA GLU A 791 10.75 18.77 -4.98
C GLU A 791 12.27 18.78 -5.10
N PHE A 792 12.84 19.85 -5.64
CA PHE A 792 14.13 20.36 -5.22
C PHE A 792 13.82 21.40 -4.17
N LEU A 793 14.47 21.34 -3.01
CA LEU A 793 14.27 22.26 -1.89
C LEU A 793 14.20 23.74 -2.35
N LEU A 794 12.99 24.29 -2.44
CA LEU A 794 12.70 25.72 -2.49
C LEU A 794 11.53 26.00 -1.55
N GLU A 795 11.83 26.07 -0.25
CA GLU A 795 11.04 26.88 0.69
C GLU A 795 11.70 28.21 1.04
N SER A 796 12.85 28.55 0.44
CA SER A 796 13.56 29.80 0.78
C SER A 796 14.26 30.45 -0.41
N LEU A 797 13.52 31.03 -1.35
CA LEU A 797 14.04 32.14 -2.15
C LEU A 797 13.01 33.27 -2.16
N GLY A 798 13.04 34.01 -1.06
CA GLY A 798 12.23 35.19 -0.79
C GLY A 798 12.91 36.13 0.19
N SER A 799 14.24 36.29 0.11
CA SER A 799 14.96 37.50 0.56
C SER A 799 16.42 37.38 0.15
N LYS A 800 16.97 38.42 -0.48
CA LYS A 800 18.41 38.61 -0.58
C LYS A 800 18.95 38.78 0.84
N VAL A 801 19.78 37.87 1.29
CA VAL A 801 20.76 38.13 2.34
C VAL A 801 22.07 37.58 1.83
N ASP A 802 23.03 38.48 1.62
CA ASP A 802 24.43 38.16 1.36
C ASP A 802 24.92 37.19 2.43
N ASN A 803 25.45 36.03 2.05
CA ASN A 803 26.36 35.28 2.89
C ASN A 803 27.40 34.55 2.03
N LYS A 804 28.62 35.09 2.10
CA LYS A 804 29.85 34.35 1.81
C LYS A 804 29.92 33.15 2.76
N HIS A 805 30.14 31.99 2.16
CA HIS A 805 30.69 30.76 2.74
C HIS A 805 30.62 30.57 4.27
N GLU A 806 29.68 29.77 4.78
CA GLU A 806 29.85 29.03 6.03
C GLU A 806 29.17 27.65 5.95
N ASN A 807 29.94 26.64 5.53
CA ASN A 807 29.77 25.27 6.02
C ASN A 807 30.70 25.11 7.24
N ALA A 808 30.42 25.87 8.29
CA ALA A 808 30.95 25.65 9.62
C ALA A 808 29.78 25.23 10.50
N ILE A 809 29.93 24.09 11.15
CA ILE A 809 28.96 23.54 12.10
C ILE A 809 28.98 24.47 13.31
N ASN A 810 27.87 25.15 13.57
CA ASN A 810 27.66 25.92 14.79
C ASN A 810 27.15 24.96 15.87
N GLU A 811 27.96 24.69 16.88
CA GLU A 811 27.71 23.73 17.96
C GLU A 811 26.81 24.29 19.09
N ASP A 812 26.32 25.54 18.96
CA ASP A 812 25.69 26.27 20.08
C ASP A 812 24.15 26.15 20.23
N GLU A 813 23.41 25.39 19.40
CA GLU A 813 21.93 25.33 19.49
C GLU A 813 21.33 24.03 20.05
N PHE A 814 22.13 23.20 20.74
CA PHE A 814 21.61 22.00 21.43
C PHE A 814 21.16 22.21 22.88
N ASP A 815 21.35 23.40 23.46
CA ASP A 815 21.10 23.65 24.89
C ASP A 815 19.86 24.52 25.24
N ALA A 816 18.91 24.72 24.32
CA ALA A 816 17.74 25.57 24.56
C ALA A 816 16.40 24.84 24.79
N PHE A 817 16.40 23.56 25.19
CA PHE A 817 15.18 22.85 25.62
C PHE A 817 15.18 22.59 27.13
N ASN A 818 15.26 23.65 27.94
CA ASN A 818 14.74 23.73 29.32
C ASN A 818 14.88 25.13 29.96
N MET A 819 14.62 26.21 29.22
CA MET A 819 14.55 27.54 29.81
C MET A 819 13.08 27.88 30.13
N ILE A 820 12.73 27.82 31.41
CA ILE A 820 11.55 28.52 31.95
C ILE A 820 11.81 30.02 31.76
N SER A 821 10.86 30.71 31.14
CA SER A 821 10.92 32.17 30.95
C SER A 821 10.95 32.87 32.32
N ASN A 822 12.09 33.47 32.67
CA ASN A 822 12.15 34.48 33.73
C ASN A 822 11.57 35.78 33.18
N ASP A 823 10.29 36.01 33.45
CA ASP A 823 9.70 37.35 33.34
C ASP A 823 10.15 38.18 34.56
N PRO A 824 10.76 39.37 34.41
CA PRO A 824 11.33 40.11 35.54
C PRO A 824 10.32 40.77 36.48
N ASN A 825 9.00 40.67 36.26
CA ASN A 825 8.00 41.30 37.14
C ASN A 825 6.70 40.48 37.23
N GLY A 826 6.55 39.67 38.29
CA GLY A 826 5.25 39.09 38.63
C GLY A 826 5.34 37.89 39.58
N GLU A 827 5.10 38.16 40.86
CA GLU A 827 4.95 37.24 42.00
C GLU A 827 4.29 35.89 41.66
N ASN A 828 4.87 34.78 42.15
CA ASN A 828 4.13 33.65 42.74
C ASN A 828 5.11 32.66 43.40
N GLU A 829 5.17 32.73 44.73
CA GLU A 829 5.76 31.72 45.61
C GLU A 829 4.99 30.40 45.48
N ILE A 830 5.69 29.29 45.24
CA ILE A 830 5.20 27.96 45.67
C ILE A 830 6.38 27.19 46.28
N GLU A 831 6.30 27.03 47.60
CA GLU A 831 7.16 26.21 48.45
C GLU A 831 7.21 24.75 47.98
N THR A 832 8.40 24.12 47.98
CA THR A 832 8.50 22.66 48.09
C THR A 832 9.73 22.19 48.90
N PRO A 833 9.65 21.02 49.57
CA PRO A 833 10.36 20.73 50.82
C PRO A 833 11.67 19.95 50.60
N GLN A 834 12.67 20.23 51.44
CA GLN A 834 14.05 19.69 51.44
C GLN A 834 14.21 18.15 51.52
N MET A 835 13.12 17.36 51.52
CA MET A 835 13.16 15.88 51.58
C MET A 835 13.27 15.18 50.22
N SER A 836 13.13 15.88 49.09
CA SER A 836 13.20 15.27 47.74
C SER A 836 14.64 15.07 47.22
N LEU A 837 15.59 15.94 47.60
CA LEU A 837 16.97 15.92 47.10
C LEU A 837 17.74 14.64 47.42
N LYS A 838 17.65 14.15 48.66
CA LYS A 838 18.31 12.89 49.08
C LYS A 838 17.79 11.64 48.36
N LYS A 839 16.52 11.66 47.94
CA LYS A 839 15.91 10.55 47.19
C LYS A 839 16.44 10.48 45.76
N TYR A 840 16.67 11.63 45.14
CA TYR A 840 17.26 11.74 43.81
C TYR A 840 18.76 11.43 43.80
N GLU A 841 19.52 11.85 44.83
CA GLU A 841 20.95 11.47 44.95
C GLU A 841 21.17 9.95 45.02
N ASN A 842 20.33 9.23 45.77
CA ASN A 842 20.43 7.78 45.87
C ASN A 842 20.07 7.06 44.54
N GLN A 843 19.11 7.60 43.78
CA GLN A 843 18.76 7.07 42.46
C GLN A 843 19.86 7.35 41.42
N ILE A 844 20.48 8.53 41.47
CA ILE A 844 21.61 8.89 40.62
C ILE A 844 22.84 8.01 40.90
N ASN A 845 23.09 7.70 42.18
CA ASN A 845 24.19 6.81 42.55
C ASN A 845 23.94 5.35 42.14
N GLN A 846 22.69 4.86 42.21
CA GLN A 846 22.33 3.54 41.66
C GLN A 846 22.52 3.45 40.13
N VAL A 847 22.16 4.52 39.41
CA VAL A 847 22.37 4.59 37.95
C VAL A 847 23.88 4.63 37.63
N ARG A 848 24.69 5.35 38.42
CA ARG A 848 26.16 5.37 38.29
C ARG A 848 26.80 3.99 38.52
N ASP A 849 26.33 3.22 39.50
CA ASP A 849 26.83 1.87 39.75
C ASP A 849 26.42 0.88 38.63
N GLN A 850 25.23 1.06 38.04
CA GLN A 850 24.83 0.30 36.85
C GLN A 850 25.68 0.64 35.61
N HIS A 851 26.11 1.89 35.44
CA HIS A 851 27.01 2.29 34.36
C HIS A 851 28.45 1.77 34.53
N ARG A 852 28.95 1.60 35.77
CA ARG A 852 30.21 0.88 36.02
C ARG A 852 30.13 -0.59 35.59
N GLY A 853 29.00 -1.24 35.86
CA GLY A 853 28.75 -2.60 35.38
C GLY A 853 28.80 -2.70 33.85
N ILE A 854 28.26 -1.71 33.12
CA ILE A 854 28.30 -1.68 31.65
C ILE A 854 29.74 -1.51 31.12
N ALA A 855 30.57 -0.70 31.77
CA ALA A 855 31.99 -0.54 31.42
C ALA A 855 32.77 -1.87 31.58
N ASP A 856 32.58 -2.57 32.70
CA ASP A 856 33.22 -3.88 32.93
C ASP A 856 32.75 -4.95 31.93
N HIS A 857 31.49 -4.90 31.49
CA HIS A 857 30.97 -5.79 30.43
C HIS A 857 31.53 -5.43 29.06
N TYR A 858 31.82 -4.15 28.80
CA TYR A 858 32.42 -3.67 27.56
C TYR A 858 33.89 -4.13 27.45
N ASP A 859 34.68 -3.98 28.51
CA ASP A 859 36.06 -4.46 28.59
C ASP A 859 36.14 -5.99 28.45
N ARG A 860 35.12 -6.70 28.96
CA ARG A 860 35.03 -8.17 28.84
C ARG A 860 34.62 -8.60 27.43
N LEU A 861 33.73 -7.86 26.77
CA LEU A 861 33.40 -8.03 25.35
C LEU A 861 34.62 -7.73 24.46
N GLU A 862 35.41 -6.71 24.77
CA GLU A 862 36.62 -6.34 24.04
C GLU A 862 37.72 -7.43 24.13
N ARG A 863 37.87 -8.06 25.30
CA ARG A 863 38.74 -9.26 25.47
C ARG A 863 38.23 -10.51 24.74
N LEU A 864 36.91 -10.66 24.60
CA LEU A 864 36.30 -11.77 23.85
C LEU A 864 36.37 -11.56 22.32
N ILE A 865 36.32 -10.31 21.87
CA ILE A 865 36.45 -9.95 20.44
C ILE A 865 37.90 -10.08 19.97
N SER A 866 38.88 -9.74 20.82
CA SER A 866 40.32 -9.87 20.51
C SER A 866 40.84 -11.31 20.43
N THR A 867 40.06 -12.29 20.90
CA THR A 867 40.45 -13.73 20.93
C THR A 867 39.64 -14.62 19.97
N GLY A 868 38.70 -14.04 19.21
CA GLY A 868 37.81 -14.79 18.31
C GLY A 868 38.42 -15.08 16.92
N PRO A 869 37.97 -16.13 16.21
CA PRO A 869 38.50 -16.57 14.90
C PRO A 869 38.21 -15.61 13.72
N HIS A 870 37.53 -14.49 13.98
CA HIS A 870 37.25 -13.40 13.03
C HIS A 870 37.74 -12.03 13.54
N SER A 871 38.66 -12.01 14.50
CA SER A 871 39.26 -10.76 14.97
C SER A 871 39.97 -10.06 13.79
N GLN A 872 39.57 -8.82 13.51
CA GLN A 872 40.30 -7.99 12.55
C GLN A 872 41.66 -7.65 13.17
N ASP A 873 42.73 -7.71 12.37
CA ASP A 873 44.10 -7.44 12.85
C ASP A 873 44.25 -6.04 13.47
N PHE A 874 43.39 -5.09 13.10
CA PHE A 874 43.38 -3.69 13.55
C PHE A 874 41.93 -3.22 13.70
N ILE A 875 41.65 -2.33 14.65
CA ILE A 875 40.32 -1.79 14.98
C ILE A 875 40.06 -0.47 14.23
N GLU A 876 41.10 0.36 14.05
CA GLU A 876 40.99 1.69 13.46
C GLU A 876 40.89 1.60 11.92
N PRO A 877 39.82 2.14 11.29
CA PRO A 877 39.62 2.03 9.84
C PRO A 877 40.78 2.56 9.00
N LYS A 878 41.48 3.59 9.47
CA LYS A 878 42.67 4.16 8.81
C LYS A 878 43.85 3.18 8.80
N VAL A 879 44.06 2.46 9.90
CA VAL A 879 45.13 1.45 10.04
C VAL A 879 44.78 0.19 9.25
N GLN A 880 43.51 -0.20 9.22
CA GLN A 880 43.01 -1.27 8.35
C GLN A 880 43.24 -0.96 6.87
N GLY A 881 43.02 0.30 6.45
CA GLY A 881 43.31 0.75 5.08
C GLY A 881 44.78 0.53 4.72
N LEU A 882 45.70 0.99 5.57
CA LEU A 882 47.15 0.80 5.38
C LEU A 882 47.56 -0.68 5.39
N TRP A 883 46.95 -1.49 6.25
CA TRP A 883 47.21 -2.93 6.31
C TRP A 883 46.76 -3.67 5.04
N ARG A 884 45.59 -3.31 4.49
CA ARG A 884 45.11 -3.88 3.21
C ARG A 884 46.02 -3.49 2.05
N THR A 885 46.53 -2.26 2.04
CA THR A 885 47.51 -1.82 1.03
C THR A 885 48.83 -2.57 1.17
N ALA A 886 49.29 -2.82 2.40
CA ALA A 886 50.48 -3.65 2.63
C ALA A 886 50.26 -5.11 2.19
N GLN A 887 49.07 -5.69 2.42
CA GLN A 887 48.69 -7.04 1.98
C GLN A 887 48.63 -7.20 0.46
N ALA A 888 48.36 -6.12 -0.26
CA ALA A 888 48.29 -6.13 -1.72
C ALA A 888 49.67 -6.06 -2.40
N ASN A 889 50.74 -5.79 -1.64
CA ASN A 889 52.11 -5.66 -2.14
C ASN A 889 52.98 -6.87 -1.73
N ASN A 890 53.96 -7.23 -2.56
CA ASN A 890 54.80 -8.44 -2.39
C ASN A 890 55.94 -8.26 -1.36
N PHE A 891 55.61 -8.05 -0.08
CA PHE A 891 56.61 -7.99 1.01
C PHE A 891 57.10 -9.39 1.42
N THR A 892 58.33 -9.49 1.92
CA THR A 892 58.81 -10.71 2.59
C THR A 892 58.16 -10.89 3.96
N ASP A 893 58.07 -12.12 4.48
CA ASP A 893 57.41 -12.40 5.77
C ASP A 893 58.00 -11.60 6.96
N ASN A 894 59.30 -11.30 6.91
CA ASN A 894 59.99 -10.50 7.92
C ASN A 894 59.61 -9.00 7.83
N GLU A 895 59.48 -8.47 6.61
CA GLU A 895 59.04 -7.08 6.38
C GLU A 895 57.56 -6.92 6.74
N PHE A 896 56.74 -7.90 6.39
CA PHE A 896 55.32 -7.94 6.71
C PHE A 896 55.08 -7.94 8.22
N SER A 897 55.86 -8.74 8.96
CA SER A 897 55.85 -8.76 10.43
C SER A 897 56.30 -7.42 11.02
N SER A 898 57.34 -6.79 10.43
CA SER A 898 57.81 -5.47 10.85
C SER A 898 56.76 -4.37 10.63
N ILE A 899 56.08 -4.38 9.48
CA ILE A 899 54.99 -3.44 9.16
C ILE A 899 53.80 -3.65 10.09
N LYS A 900 53.44 -4.90 10.39
CA LYS A 900 52.36 -5.22 11.33
C LYS A 900 52.62 -4.64 12.72
N ILE A 901 53.84 -4.79 13.24
CA ILE A 901 54.26 -4.22 14.54
C ILE A 901 54.19 -2.69 14.50
N LYS A 902 54.66 -2.05 13.42
CA LYS A 902 54.60 -0.58 13.27
C LYS A 902 53.16 -0.07 13.21
N LEU A 903 52.27 -0.79 12.52
CA LEU A 903 50.84 -0.46 12.45
C LEU A 903 50.14 -0.62 13.80
N HIS A 904 50.45 -1.64 14.60
CA HIS A 904 49.91 -1.77 15.95
C HIS A 904 50.38 -0.64 16.85
N HIS A 905 51.66 -0.28 16.74
CA HIS A 905 52.22 0.85 17.48
C HIS A 905 51.57 2.18 17.05
N PHE A 906 51.27 2.35 15.76
CA PHE A 906 50.57 3.51 15.24
C PHE A 906 49.12 3.58 15.74
N GLU A 907 48.39 2.47 15.70
CA GLU A 907 47.02 2.35 16.20
C GLU A 907 46.90 2.68 17.69
N ALA A 908 47.78 2.12 18.52
CA ALA A 908 47.79 2.39 19.96
C ALA A 908 48.03 3.88 20.28
N ARG A 909 48.90 4.56 19.50
CA ARG A 909 49.13 6.01 19.66
C ARG A 909 47.95 6.84 19.16
N LEU A 910 47.28 6.41 18.09
CA LEU A 910 46.13 7.10 17.52
C LEU A 910 44.92 7.05 18.47
N LEU A 911 44.68 5.90 19.09
CA LEU A 911 43.67 5.76 20.15
C LEU A 911 44.00 6.61 21.38
N LYS A 912 45.28 6.66 21.81
CA LYS A 912 45.73 7.51 22.91
C LYS A 912 45.55 9.01 22.62
N LEU A 913 45.79 9.45 21.38
CA LEU A 913 45.57 10.84 20.97
C LEU A 913 44.08 11.20 21.01
N ARG A 914 43.20 10.31 20.52
CA ARG A 914 41.74 10.50 20.64
C ARG A 914 41.29 10.59 22.09
N HIS A 915 41.84 9.75 22.97
CA HIS A 915 41.53 9.81 24.39
C HIS A 915 41.93 11.17 25.00
N LEU A 916 43.14 11.68 24.70
CA LEU A 916 43.60 12.99 25.18
C LEU A 916 42.74 14.15 24.65
N LEU A 917 42.27 14.07 23.40
CA LEU A 917 41.36 15.07 22.81
C LEU A 917 40.00 15.08 23.50
N VAL A 918 39.44 13.90 23.78
CA VAL A 918 38.18 13.75 24.52
C VAL A 918 38.33 14.23 25.97
N GLU A 919 39.43 13.89 26.63
CA GLU A 919 39.70 14.34 28.00
C GLU A 919 39.84 15.87 28.08
N HIS A 920 40.52 16.48 27.09
CA HIS A 920 40.63 17.93 26.97
C HIS A 920 39.26 18.60 26.73
N ALA A 921 38.41 18.02 25.87
CA ALA A 921 37.06 18.50 25.63
C ALA A 921 36.19 18.43 26.90
N LEU A 922 36.22 17.29 27.61
CA LEU A 922 35.49 17.09 28.87
C LEU A 922 35.98 18.03 29.97
N GLN A 923 37.28 18.33 30.03
CA GLN A 923 37.81 19.30 30.97
C GLN A 923 37.35 20.72 30.63
N LYS A 924 37.35 21.12 29.35
CA LYS A 924 36.79 22.43 28.93
C LYS A 924 35.31 22.56 29.34
N GLU A 925 34.52 21.52 29.13
CA GLU A 925 33.08 21.49 29.43
C GLU A 925 32.79 21.58 30.94
N ARG A 926 33.59 20.90 31.79
CA ARG A 926 33.44 20.97 33.26
C ARG A 926 33.71 22.34 33.87
N TYR A 927 34.45 23.21 33.19
CA TYR A 927 34.88 24.51 33.73
C TYR A 927 34.11 25.71 33.16
N VAL A 928 33.07 25.50 32.35
CA VAL A 928 32.21 26.56 31.79
C VAL A 928 31.45 27.35 32.88
N ASN A 929 31.33 26.81 34.10
CA ASN A 929 30.53 27.40 35.20
C ASN A 929 31.31 28.08 36.35
N GLU A 930 32.63 28.27 36.26
CA GLU A 930 33.41 28.91 37.34
C GLU A 930 34.17 30.16 36.88
N LYS A 931 33.76 31.34 37.39
CA LYS A 931 34.53 32.59 37.25
C LYS A 931 35.76 32.55 38.13
N HIS A 932 36.99 32.55 37.59
CA HIS A 932 38.21 33.14 38.20
C HIS A 932 39.42 33.11 37.24
N GLN A 933 40.36 34.04 37.46
CA GLN A 933 41.31 34.64 36.51
C GLN A 933 42.69 33.94 36.33
N ASP A 934 42.90 32.70 36.78
CA ASP A 934 44.25 32.10 36.80
C ASP A 934 44.33 30.74 36.08
N LYS A 935 43.94 30.69 34.79
CA LYS A 935 43.71 29.42 34.07
C LYS A 935 44.27 29.29 32.63
N SER A 936 44.85 30.32 32.01
CA SER A 936 45.32 30.22 30.60
C SER A 936 46.44 29.16 30.44
N GLN A 937 47.35 29.10 31.41
CA GLN A 937 48.58 28.29 31.31
C GLN A 937 48.32 26.76 31.26
N ARG A 938 47.31 26.27 31.98
CA ARG A 938 47.08 24.81 32.15
C ARG A 938 46.42 24.16 30.94
N PHE A 939 45.57 24.89 30.23
CA PHE A 939 44.97 24.44 28.97
C PHE A 939 45.97 24.59 27.81
N GLU A 940 46.79 25.64 27.82
CA GLU A 940 47.89 25.80 26.87
C GLU A 940 48.90 24.64 26.95
N ASP A 941 49.29 24.20 28.15
CA ASP A 941 50.19 23.06 28.34
C ASP A 941 49.61 21.73 27.80
N MET A 942 48.30 21.53 27.97
CA MET A 942 47.61 20.33 27.50
C MET A 942 47.41 20.35 25.97
N GLU A 943 47.07 21.51 25.41
CA GLU A 943 47.02 21.71 23.95
C GLU A 943 48.40 21.53 23.31
N ASP A 944 49.47 22.01 23.94
CA ASP A 944 50.85 21.83 23.47
C ASP A 944 51.29 20.36 23.54
N ASN A 945 50.86 19.61 24.56
CA ASN A 945 51.10 18.17 24.62
C ASN A 945 50.34 17.43 23.50
N ILE A 946 49.07 17.78 23.26
CA ILE A 946 48.27 17.23 22.15
C ILE A 946 48.94 17.51 20.81
N LYS A 947 49.39 18.75 20.56
CA LYS A 947 50.12 19.13 19.35
C LYS A 947 51.44 18.34 19.20
N LYS A 948 52.19 18.13 20.29
CA LYS A 948 53.42 17.32 20.29
C LYS A 948 53.13 15.85 19.97
N GLN A 949 52.05 15.26 20.50
CA GLN A 949 51.67 13.88 20.21
C GLN A 949 51.15 13.73 18.77
N ALA A 950 50.39 14.70 18.26
CA ALA A 950 49.92 14.73 16.87
C ALA A 950 51.08 14.75 15.88
N ARG A 951 52.07 15.63 16.07
CA ARG A 951 53.28 15.68 15.22
C ARG A 951 54.08 14.38 15.23
N LYS A 952 54.22 13.74 16.39
CA LYS A 952 54.87 12.41 16.50
C LYS A 952 54.07 11.33 15.76
N MET A 953 52.74 11.42 15.79
CA MET A 953 51.86 10.49 15.09
C MET A 953 51.97 10.67 13.56
N GLU A 954 51.99 11.90 13.07
CA GLU A 954 52.20 12.23 11.65
C GLU A 954 53.53 11.70 11.14
N ASN A 955 54.63 11.88 11.87
CA ASN A 955 55.94 11.34 11.49
C ASN A 955 55.96 9.80 11.39
N ILE A 956 55.23 9.12 12.26
CA ILE A 956 55.11 7.64 12.22
C ILE A 956 54.25 7.22 11.03
N GLN A 957 53.15 7.94 10.77
CA GLN A 957 52.30 7.69 9.62
C GLN A 957 53.10 7.85 8.32
N GLU A 958 53.83 8.96 8.17
CA GLU A 958 54.62 9.25 6.98
C GLU A 958 55.74 8.21 6.78
N SER A 959 56.35 7.72 7.87
CA SER A 959 57.35 6.64 7.80
C SER A 959 56.74 5.30 7.35
N ILE A 960 55.55 4.96 7.84
CA ILE A 960 54.84 3.74 7.45
C ILE A 960 54.36 3.83 6.00
N GLU A 961 53.75 4.95 5.61
CA GLU A 961 53.31 5.20 4.24
C GLU A 961 54.49 5.18 3.28
N LYS A 962 55.60 5.87 3.57
CA LYS A 962 56.81 5.80 2.74
C LYS A 962 57.35 4.37 2.62
N SER A 963 57.28 3.56 3.68
CA SER A 963 57.72 2.16 3.64
C SER A 963 56.77 1.26 2.82
N ILE A 964 55.47 1.53 2.84
CA ILE A 964 54.46 0.77 2.10
C ILE A 964 54.43 1.16 0.62
N PHE A 965 54.52 2.46 0.32
CA PHE A 965 54.43 2.99 -1.04
C PHE A 965 55.74 2.92 -1.84
N LYS A 966 56.93 2.96 -1.20
CA LYS A 966 58.20 2.68 -1.92
C LYS A 966 58.23 1.28 -2.56
N HIS A 967 57.57 0.31 -1.93
CA HIS A 967 57.46 -1.06 -2.42
C HIS A 967 56.33 -1.24 -3.44
N ALA A 968 55.47 -0.24 -3.63
CA ALA A 968 54.44 -0.23 -4.66
C ALA A 968 54.95 0.38 -5.99
N GLU A 969 56.04 1.16 -5.94
CA GLU A 969 56.69 1.78 -7.11
C GLU A 969 57.93 1.00 -7.63
N LEU A 970 58.37 -0.03 -6.91
CA LEU A 970 59.42 -1.00 -7.31
C LEU A 970 58.77 -2.32 -7.73
#